data_AF-A0A7S3T838-F1
#
_entry.id   AF-A0A7S3T838-F1
#
_cell.length_a   1.000
_cell.length_b   1.000
_cell.length_c   1.000
_cell.angle_alpha   90.00
_cell.angle_beta   90.00
_cell.angle_gamma   90.00
#
_symmetry.space_group_name_H-M   'P 1'
#
loop_
_entity.id
_entity.type
_entity.pdbx_description
1 polymer ?
#
loop_
_entity_poly.entity_id
_entity_poly.type
_entity_poly.pdbx_seq_one_letter_code
_entity_poly.pdbx_strand_id
1 'polypeptide(L)'
;MGDVYASAVGTTVLQIKEIPPRPQEFDGELCLFGLKAGVDEAAVCQALSDLSTEFESCDLAFESTYGVVRFTTHAAALRAKAANTFSELCGGVDTRYNERSYDGRGDGEGGRDGDEGRGWCCFEGGVSGELLVRLSVYPRMKAELDKLPPKLISLASGRAPEPVELSHSDVWQRVQQVVESIEKATFTGKGDKEVVPVLYKGYVERVATVLASTLALQTTLETAAEVPVMPSVDVPPAFALRLADGQLLLLPGADARLAGGDGAWLAEVDASHKIVRGRLFDNFVAELTFDGHSHAVIPWCPAEAGAEASLRRDLPALRALGERVQPLLKEVRQSEGELQKRGEASLIVVADAVELPMVATVARKAGDAIRQVLKKDAEYPPGEVAPPLGKRIQSLHASLELLSPEALKSLAVAAWREGGMVGARRFASGQRLVVRAADGAWRESAAEEACALDGGPASLHPWNHAPLEVSVNAFEALRAWHTIALRAQHSHIADALSGRRLDVLQQCVAIEVAGGGAELASVVDARSLAACLRTLHQERLAGGEATRPPATLLTAGPASGKTTLLSQVVVLSLDGELVPILIKMQILQQRLISSPDAFATAWNWVDAYLRIEHGETSPLYRMLRQAMMVRRALLLLDGLDEGGTNREQIERHVAEVLAPQGHVLLATSRPAGIGEARFTSFHRLSLSPLMPEQQEHALVQRVGKAQAAPLLEYVRDRVPIDAETGHCITANPLMLSMVASVFELRSGLPMPTTVAELYEVASDVMLSRGGAASGALRRLLQAVFFEAQVSQRRVIEDRQLDEAALGLDRPEALEAIRKRAAASPFDMRSSNSVENGHFGEIVEGEHSGKRGVIVRDESDLLKGR
;
A
#
# COMPACT_ATOMS: atom_id res chain seq x y z
N MET A 1 42.18 -17.07 5.65
CA MET A 1 42.35 -16.31 6.90
C MET A 1 41.62 -14.98 6.91
N GLY A 2 41.54 -14.23 5.80
CA GLY A 2 40.90 -12.90 5.75
C GLY A 2 39.44 -12.85 6.26
N ASP A 3 38.65 -13.91 6.06
CA ASP A 3 37.23 -13.92 6.48
C ASP A 3 37.03 -13.79 8.00
N VAL A 4 38.00 -14.26 8.80
CA VAL A 4 37.97 -14.13 10.27
C VAL A 4 38.10 -12.67 10.70
N TYR A 5 38.92 -11.90 9.99
CA TYR A 5 39.16 -10.48 10.25
C TYR A 5 38.04 -9.59 9.70
N ALA A 6 37.48 -9.97 8.53
CA ALA A 6 36.47 -9.23 7.78
C ALA A 6 35.09 -9.07 8.46
N SER A 7 34.79 -9.84 9.51
CA SER A 7 33.51 -9.77 10.21
C SER A 7 33.38 -8.51 11.08
N ALA A 8 32.33 -7.70 10.91
CA ALA A 8 32.12 -6.51 11.74
C ALA A 8 31.88 -6.82 13.23
N VAL A 9 31.34 -8.00 13.55
CA VAL A 9 30.86 -8.36 14.90
C VAL A 9 31.46 -9.66 15.47
N GLY A 10 32.10 -10.48 14.63
CA GLY A 10 32.49 -11.85 15.02
C GLY A 10 33.84 -11.98 15.71
N THR A 11 34.77 -11.04 15.50
CA THR A 11 36.15 -11.15 16.00
C THR A 11 36.66 -9.77 16.42
N THR A 12 37.15 -9.58 17.65
CA THR A 12 37.88 -8.35 18.02
C THR A 12 39.35 -8.50 17.62
N VAL A 13 39.95 -7.44 17.08
CA VAL A 13 41.34 -7.43 16.60
C VAL A 13 42.19 -6.60 17.55
N LEU A 14 43.18 -7.27 18.16
CA LEU A 14 44.16 -6.63 19.04
C LEU A 14 45.44 -6.36 18.22
N GLN A 15 45.84 -5.11 18.10
CA GLN A 15 47.04 -4.69 17.38
C GLN A 15 48.14 -4.35 18.37
N ILE A 16 49.22 -5.13 18.37
CA ILE A 16 50.45 -4.81 19.12
C ILE A 16 51.48 -4.39 18.07
N LYS A 17 51.82 -3.10 18.06
CA LYS A 17 52.75 -2.50 17.07
C LYS A 17 54.17 -2.40 17.61
N GLU A 18 54.31 -2.38 18.93
CA GLU A 18 55.59 -2.40 19.61
C GLU A 18 56.27 -3.76 19.49
N ILE A 19 57.59 -3.72 19.36
CA ILE A 19 58.43 -4.90 19.49
C ILE A 19 59.17 -4.78 20.82
N PRO A 20 59.20 -5.85 21.64
CA PRO A 20 59.99 -5.86 22.85
C PRO A 20 61.46 -5.44 22.61
N PRO A 21 62.16 -4.87 23.60
CA PRO A 21 63.58 -4.62 23.46
C PRO A 21 64.31 -5.94 23.17
N ARG A 22 65.35 -5.87 22.31
CA ARG A 22 66.17 -7.03 21.97
C ARG A 22 66.71 -7.69 23.24
N PRO A 23 66.43 -8.99 23.45
CA PRO A 23 67.04 -9.76 24.51
C PRO A 23 68.57 -9.76 24.39
N GLN A 24 69.26 -9.69 25.52
CA GLN A 24 70.73 -9.65 25.57
C GLN A 24 71.38 -10.88 24.90
N GLU A 25 70.73 -12.03 24.97
CA GLU A 25 71.17 -13.29 24.35
C GLU A 25 71.24 -13.26 22.81
N PHE A 26 70.53 -12.33 22.17
CA PHE A 26 70.54 -12.15 20.71
C PHE A 26 71.41 -10.95 20.27
N ASP A 27 72.09 -10.31 21.22
CA ASP A 27 73.01 -9.21 20.93
C ASP A 27 74.22 -9.75 20.16
N GLY A 28 74.57 -9.11 19.03
CA GLY A 28 75.68 -9.59 18.19
C GLY A 28 75.41 -10.82 17.32
N GLU A 29 74.20 -11.38 17.26
CA GLU A 29 73.92 -12.61 16.50
C GLU A 29 73.27 -12.38 15.13
N LEU A 30 73.81 -13.05 14.10
CA LEU A 30 73.25 -13.19 12.77
C LEU A 30 72.83 -14.63 12.47
N CYS A 31 71.69 -14.80 11.80
CA CYS A 31 71.24 -16.04 11.22
C CYS A 31 71.59 -16.10 9.73
N LEU A 32 72.17 -17.22 9.30
CA LEU A 32 72.48 -17.57 7.93
C LEU A 32 71.44 -18.58 7.43
N PHE A 33 70.51 -18.14 6.59
CA PHE A 33 69.42 -18.96 6.04
C PHE A 33 69.85 -19.67 4.77
N GLY A 34 69.44 -20.94 4.59
CA GLY A 34 69.72 -21.69 3.37
C GLY A 34 71.23 -21.86 3.14
N LEU A 35 71.93 -22.32 4.18
CA LEU A 35 73.35 -22.64 4.11
C LEU A 35 73.65 -23.59 2.95
N LYS A 36 74.69 -23.29 2.17
CA LYS A 36 75.14 -24.17 1.09
C LYS A 36 75.83 -25.41 1.67
N ALA A 37 75.78 -26.51 0.93
CA ALA A 37 76.41 -27.75 1.35
C ALA A 37 77.94 -27.56 1.49
N GLY A 38 78.50 -28.02 2.62
CA GLY A 38 79.94 -28.01 2.88
C GLY A 38 80.49 -26.70 3.47
N VAL A 39 79.64 -25.74 3.88
CA VAL A 39 80.08 -24.56 4.63
C VAL A 39 80.51 -24.98 6.03
N ASP A 40 81.72 -24.61 6.41
CA ASP A 40 82.30 -24.82 7.73
C ASP A 40 82.75 -23.50 8.37
N GLU A 41 83.23 -23.56 9.62
CA GLU A 41 83.69 -22.38 10.36
C GLU A 41 84.86 -21.66 9.66
N ALA A 42 85.71 -22.40 8.95
CA ALA A 42 86.81 -21.81 8.19
C ALA A 42 86.32 -20.93 7.04
N ALA A 43 85.27 -21.36 6.33
CA ALA A 43 84.63 -20.58 5.28
C ALA A 43 83.96 -19.31 5.84
N VAL A 44 83.34 -19.38 7.02
CA VAL A 44 82.76 -18.21 7.72
C VAL A 44 83.85 -17.23 8.11
N CYS A 45 84.96 -17.70 8.70
CA CYS A 45 86.11 -16.87 9.05
C CYS A 45 86.75 -16.20 7.83
N GLN A 46 86.85 -16.90 6.70
CA GLN A 46 87.39 -16.35 5.46
C GLN A 46 86.50 -15.23 4.89
N ALA A 47 85.18 -15.39 4.98
CA ALA A 47 84.24 -14.38 4.51
C ALA A 47 84.34 -13.07 5.29
N LEU A 48 84.66 -13.12 6.59
CA LEU A 48 84.62 -11.97 7.50
C LEU A 48 85.67 -10.88 7.24
N SER A 49 86.74 -11.15 6.50
CA SER A 49 87.83 -10.20 6.17
C SER A 49 88.19 -9.28 7.36
N ASP A 50 87.86 -7.98 7.27
CA ASP A 50 88.21 -6.93 8.23
C ASP A 50 87.43 -7.03 9.56
N LEU A 51 86.36 -7.83 9.60
CA LEU A 51 85.51 -8.06 10.79
C LEU A 51 85.93 -9.28 11.60
N SER A 52 87.00 -9.98 11.19
CA SER A 52 87.51 -11.19 11.87
C SER A 52 87.93 -10.95 13.32
N THR A 53 88.32 -9.72 13.68
CA THR A 53 88.70 -9.36 15.07
C THR A 53 87.50 -9.18 16.00
N GLU A 54 86.29 -9.07 15.46
CA GLU A 54 85.06 -8.87 16.21
C GLU A 54 84.16 -10.13 16.23
N PHE A 55 84.60 -11.21 15.57
CA PHE A 55 83.96 -12.52 15.56
C PHE A 55 84.19 -13.28 16.86
N GLU A 56 83.15 -13.89 17.42
CA GLU A 56 83.25 -14.70 18.64
C GLU A 56 83.12 -16.20 18.35
N SER A 57 82.10 -16.59 17.60
CA SER A 57 81.79 -18.00 17.35
C SER A 57 80.79 -18.14 16.20
N CYS A 58 80.77 -19.31 15.56
CA CYS A 58 79.64 -19.72 14.74
C CYS A 58 79.13 -21.10 15.14
N ASP A 59 77.81 -21.27 15.10
CA ASP A 59 77.13 -22.56 15.20
C ASP A 59 76.37 -22.80 13.89
N LEU A 60 77.03 -23.51 12.96
CA LEU A 60 76.47 -23.84 11.65
C LEU A 60 75.54 -25.05 11.70
N ALA A 61 75.42 -25.71 12.85
CA ALA A 61 74.53 -26.85 13.09
C ALA A 61 73.37 -26.51 14.02
N PHE A 62 73.15 -25.22 14.30
CA PHE A 62 72.16 -24.74 15.26
C PHE A 62 70.75 -25.31 14.99
N GLU A 63 70.30 -25.28 13.73
CA GLU A 63 69.11 -25.98 13.26
C GLU A 63 69.31 -26.53 11.84
N SER A 64 68.44 -27.44 11.41
CA SER A 64 68.51 -28.06 10.06
C SER A 64 68.31 -27.07 8.90
N THR A 65 67.93 -25.81 9.18
CA THR A 65 67.52 -24.82 8.18
C THR A 65 68.31 -23.50 8.20
N TYR A 66 69.09 -23.23 9.26
CA TYR A 66 69.93 -22.03 9.37
C TYR A 66 71.06 -22.21 10.39
N GLY A 67 72.16 -21.47 10.19
CA GLY A 67 73.28 -21.38 11.15
C GLY A 67 73.34 -20.00 11.82
N VAL A 68 74.06 -19.90 12.93
CA VAL A 68 74.19 -18.67 13.72
C VAL A 68 75.65 -18.23 13.79
N VAL A 69 75.91 -16.95 13.57
CA VAL A 69 77.22 -16.31 13.71
C VAL A 69 77.13 -15.21 14.77
N ARG A 70 78.04 -15.22 15.74
CA ARG A 70 78.07 -14.26 16.85
C ARG A 70 79.28 -13.34 16.76
N PHE A 71 79.03 -12.06 17.04
CA PHE A 71 80.01 -11.00 17.14
C PHE A 71 80.02 -10.39 18.53
N THR A 72 81.17 -9.82 18.91
CA THR A 72 81.39 -9.11 20.19
C THR A 72 80.47 -7.92 20.42
N THR A 73 79.97 -7.30 19.34
CA THR A 73 79.00 -6.21 19.42
C THR A 73 77.94 -6.35 18.35
N HIS A 74 76.73 -5.88 18.64
CA HIS A 74 75.66 -5.85 17.64
C HIS A 74 75.96 -4.91 16.46
N ALA A 75 76.75 -3.85 16.68
CA ALA A 75 77.20 -2.99 15.59
C ALA A 75 78.06 -3.75 14.57
N ALA A 76 78.89 -4.69 15.03
CA ALA A 76 79.69 -5.56 14.16
C ALA A 76 78.81 -6.50 13.33
N ALA A 77 77.81 -7.12 13.95
CA ALA A 77 76.82 -7.95 13.26
C ALA A 77 76.08 -7.16 12.17
N LEU A 78 75.65 -5.93 12.45
CA LEU A 78 75.00 -5.07 11.45
C LEU A 78 75.94 -4.68 10.30
N ARG A 79 77.22 -4.41 10.58
CA ARG A 79 78.22 -4.16 9.53
C ARG A 79 78.42 -5.38 8.63
N ALA A 80 78.52 -6.58 9.20
CA ALA A 80 78.65 -7.82 8.44
C ALA A 80 77.41 -8.08 7.56
N LYS A 81 76.21 -7.85 8.10
CA LYS A 81 74.97 -7.92 7.33
C LYS A 81 74.95 -6.90 6.19
N ALA A 82 75.29 -5.63 6.46
CA ALA A 82 75.26 -4.55 5.47
C ALA A 82 76.31 -4.73 4.36
N ALA A 83 77.49 -5.29 4.70
CA ALA A 83 78.53 -5.64 3.75
C ALA A 83 78.20 -6.91 2.92
N ASN A 84 77.07 -7.56 3.20
CA ASN A 84 76.63 -8.79 2.55
C ASN A 84 77.68 -9.92 2.62
N THR A 85 78.42 -9.97 3.74
CA THR A 85 79.64 -10.74 3.92
C THR A 85 79.49 -12.23 3.60
N PHE A 86 78.31 -12.81 3.85
CA PHE A 86 78.06 -14.25 3.71
C PHE A 86 77.26 -14.65 2.48
N SER A 87 77.09 -13.77 1.48
CA SER A 87 76.26 -14.03 0.29
C SER A 87 76.70 -15.25 -0.52
N GLU A 88 77.98 -15.62 -0.45
CA GLU A 88 78.48 -16.82 -1.13
C GLU A 88 78.24 -18.10 -0.32
N LEU A 89 77.97 -18.01 0.98
CA LEU A 89 77.83 -19.16 1.89
C LEU A 89 76.37 -19.56 2.14
N CYS A 90 75.42 -18.64 1.97
CA CYS A 90 74.02 -18.86 2.34
C CYS A 90 73.05 -18.15 1.38
N GLY A 91 71.77 -18.50 1.45
CA GLY A 91 70.69 -17.87 0.68
C GLY A 91 70.21 -16.53 1.25
N GLY A 92 70.51 -16.23 2.52
CA GLY A 92 70.18 -14.95 3.14
C GLY A 92 70.75 -14.78 4.54
N VAL A 93 70.88 -13.53 4.99
CA VAL A 93 71.42 -13.18 6.33
C VAL A 93 70.51 -12.16 7.00
N ASP A 94 70.13 -12.41 8.26
CA ASP A 94 69.43 -11.42 9.09
C ASP A 94 69.87 -11.50 10.55
N THR A 95 69.56 -10.50 11.36
CA THR A 95 69.79 -10.55 12.81
C THR A 95 68.84 -11.57 13.44
N ARG A 96 69.31 -12.27 14.48
CA ARG A 96 68.50 -13.32 15.13
C ARG A 96 67.25 -12.78 15.81
N TYR A 97 67.37 -11.60 16.42
CA TYR A 97 66.21 -10.85 16.88
C TYR A 97 65.85 -9.81 15.83
N ASN A 98 64.58 -9.76 15.45
CA ASN A 98 64.15 -8.89 14.40
C ASN A 98 63.62 -7.57 14.98
N GLU A 99 64.36 -6.49 14.75
CA GLU A 99 64.16 -5.21 15.42
C GLU A 99 63.39 -4.17 14.61
N ARG A 100 63.13 -4.52 13.35
CA ARG A 100 62.13 -3.94 12.44
C ARG A 100 60.78 -3.64 13.13
N SER A 101 60.31 -2.44 13.41
CA SER A 101 58.93 -2.29 13.90
C SER A 101 57.90 -2.63 12.80
N TYR A 102 56.64 -2.87 13.15
CA TYR A 102 55.61 -3.16 12.14
C TYR A 102 55.32 -1.95 11.23
N ASP A 103 55.25 -0.75 11.82
CA ASP A 103 54.82 0.50 11.14
C ASP A 103 55.97 1.48 10.83
N GLY A 104 57.20 1.16 11.22
CA GLY A 104 58.37 2.04 11.08
C GLY A 104 58.39 3.13 12.16
N ARG A 105 59.31 4.10 12.02
CA ARG A 105 59.37 5.30 12.86
C ARG A 105 58.53 6.42 12.22
N GLY A 106 57.21 6.21 12.18
CA GLY A 106 56.25 7.31 12.05
C GLY A 106 56.03 7.97 13.40
N ASP A 107 56.33 9.26 13.48
CA ASP A 107 55.83 10.23 14.47
C ASP A 107 56.22 10.04 15.96
N GLY A 108 56.92 8.97 16.33
CA GLY A 108 57.76 8.99 17.54
C GLY A 108 57.69 7.84 18.55
N GLU A 109 56.97 6.74 18.33
CA GLU A 109 56.76 5.77 19.43
C GLU A 109 57.04 4.28 19.20
N GLY A 110 57.65 3.83 18.09
CA GLY A 110 57.84 2.37 17.92
C GLY A 110 59.03 1.86 17.12
N GLY A 111 59.80 2.70 16.41
CA GLY A 111 60.88 2.27 15.52
C GLY A 111 62.24 2.91 15.87
N ARG A 112 63.34 2.24 15.51
CA ARG A 112 64.70 2.82 15.59
C ARG A 112 64.92 3.85 14.48
N ASP A 113 65.96 4.69 14.60
CA ASP A 113 66.35 5.61 13.53
C ASP A 113 66.61 4.86 12.21
N GLY A 114 65.93 5.28 11.14
CA GLY A 114 66.01 4.66 9.82
C GLY A 114 65.08 3.45 9.60
N ASP A 115 64.17 3.16 10.54
CA ASP A 115 63.20 2.08 10.40
C ASP A 115 61.98 2.47 9.53
N GLU A 116 61.92 1.94 8.32
CA GLU A 116 60.79 2.13 7.38
C GLU A 116 59.58 1.22 7.68
N GLY A 117 59.65 0.36 8.70
CA GLY A 117 58.58 -0.58 9.05
C GLY A 117 58.56 -1.82 8.17
N ARG A 118 57.93 -2.90 8.64
CA ARG A 118 57.81 -4.17 7.88
C ARG A 118 56.53 -4.27 7.07
N GLY A 119 55.45 -3.58 7.48
CA GLY A 119 54.13 -3.71 6.89
C GLY A 119 53.46 -5.08 7.09
N TRP A 120 53.88 -5.86 8.08
CA TRP A 120 53.26 -7.16 8.34
C TRP A 120 51.91 -6.93 9.06
N CYS A 121 50.85 -7.61 8.60
CA CYS A 121 49.44 -7.48 9.01
C CYS A 121 48.65 -6.30 8.41
N CYS A 122 49.19 -5.62 7.39
CA CYS A 122 48.47 -4.57 6.65
C CYS A 122 47.20 -5.08 5.95
N PHE A 123 47.21 -6.33 5.46
CA PHE A 123 46.03 -6.94 4.85
C PHE A 123 44.93 -7.20 5.89
N GLU A 124 45.25 -7.84 7.01
CA GLU A 124 44.34 -8.12 8.12
C GLU A 124 43.77 -6.83 8.72
N GLY A 125 44.62 -5.82 8.92
CA GLY A 125 44.19 -4.49 9.36
C GLY A 125 43.24 -3.82 8.36
N GLY A 126 43.54 -3.91 7.06
CA GLY A 126 42.71 -3.41 5.98
C GLY A 126 41.30 -4.00 6.01
N VAL A 127 41.20 -5.35 5.94
CA VAL A 127 39.90 -6.04 5.91
C VAL A 127 39.10 -5.89 7.21
N SER A 128 39.76 -5.70 8.35
CA SER A 128 39.10 -5.54 9.66
C SER A 128 38.30 -4.24 9.81
N GLY A 129 38.73 -3.17 9.11
CA GLY A 129 38.09 -1.85 9.19
C GLY A 129 37.23 -1.50 7.98
N GLU A 130 37.40 -2.17 6.84
CA GLU A 130 36.83 -1.73 5.56
C GLU A 130 35.29 -1.66 5.56
N LEU A 131 34.61 -2.69 6.04
CA LEU A 131 33.15 -2.71 6.14
C LEU A 131 32.63 -1.61 7.09
N LEU A 132 33.28 -1.44 8.25
CA LEU A 132 32.89 -0.46 9.26
C LEU A 132 33.03 0.97 8.74
N VAL A 133 34.14 1.29 8.08
CA VAL A 133 34.37 2.61 7.47
C VAL A 133 33.29 2.91 6.43
N ARG A 134 32.96 1.95 5.55
CA ARG A 134 31.92 2.14 4.52
C ARG A 134 30.52 2.32 5.09
N LEU A 135 30.19 1.57 6.15
CA LEU A 135 28.90 1.71 6.85
C LEU A 135 28.81 3.03 7.63
N SER A 136 29.92 3.53 8.17
CA SER A 136 29.98 4.76 8.97
C SER A 136 29.74 6.06 8.18
N VAL A 137 29.79 6.00 6.84
CA VAL A 137 29.38 7.10 5.96
C VAL A 137 27.89 7.44 6.13
N TYR A 138 27.08 6.49 6.59
CA TYR A 138 25.63 6.64 6.73
C TYR A 138 25.26 6.93 8.20
N PRO A 139 24.61 8.08 8.51
CA PRO A 139 24.38 8.50 9.89
C PRO A 139 23.62 7.49 10.78
N ARG A 140 22.60 6.81 10.24
CA ARG A 140 21.82 5.81 10.98
C ARG A 140 22.65 4.57 11.31
N MET A 141 23.40 4.08 10.34
CA MET A 141 24.24 2.90 10.55
C MET A 141 25.41 3.23 11.47
N LYS A 142 26.00 4.43 11.34
CA LYS A 142 27.00 4.94 12.28
C LYS A 142 26.47 4.91 13.71
N ALA A 143 25.25 5.40 13.95
CA ALA A 143 24.64 5.40 15.29
C ALA A 143 24.46 3.97 15.87
N GLU A 144 24.19 2.96 15.05
CA GLU A 144 24.12 1.56 15.51
C GLU A 144 25.52 0.96 15.73
N LEU A 145 26.48 1.27 14.85
CA LEU A 145 27.87 0.84 15.00
C LEU A 145 28.52 1.43 16.26
N ASP A 146 28.20 2.68 16.59
CA ASP A 146 28.71 3.37 17.79
C ASP A 146 28.19 2.72 19.10
N LYS A 147 27.16 1.86 19.05
CA LYS A 147 26.69 1.06 20.20
C LYS A 147 27.50 -0.22 20.42
N LEU A 148 28.26 -0.67 19.42
CA LEU A 148 29.04 -1.90 19.47
C LEU A 148 30.40 -1.66 20.13
N PRO A 149 30.99 -2.67 20.78
CA PRO A 149 32.35 -2.56 21.29
C PRO A 149 33.35 -2.32 20.14
N PRO A 150 34.47 -1.62 20.40
CA PRO A 150 35.48 -1.35 19.38
C PRO A 150 36.01 -2.63 18.73
N LYS A 151 35.95 -2.68 17.40
CA LYS A 151 36.43 -3.81 16.60
C LYS A 151 37.95 -3.93 16.61
N LEU A 152 38.66 -2.80 16.57
CA LEU A 152 40.13 -2.73 16.55
C LEU A 152 40.60 -2.00 17.81
N ILE A 153 41.53 -2.64 18.53
CA ILE A 153 42.11 -2.12 19.76
C ILE A 153 43.63 -2.17 19.63
N SER A 154 44.28 -1.03 19.82
CA SER A 154 45.74 -0.89 19.88
C SER A 154 46.24 -1.20 21.29
N LEU A 155 47.33 -1.94 21.37
CA LEU A 155 48.01 -2.35 22.59
C LEU A 155 49.45 -1.83 22.56
N ALA A 156 49.87 -1.25 23.69
CA ALA A 156 51.19 -0.67 23.90
C ALA A 156 51.67 -0.98 25.32
N SER A 157 52.98 -1.20 25.49
CA SER A 157 53.57 -1.61 26.76
C SER A 157 53.45 -0.47 27.78
N GLY A 158 52.86 -0.77 28.93
CA GLY A 158 52.66 0.22 29.99
C GLY A 158 51.55 1.25 29.73
N ARG A 159 50.75 1.08 28.67
CA ARG A 159 49.57 1.90 28.36
C ARG A 159 48.28 1.07 28.41
N ALA A 160 47.15 1.76 28.64
CA ALA A 160 45.84 1.12 28.55
C ALA A 160 45.52 0.77 27.08
N PRO A 161 44.73 -0.28 26.82
CA PRO A 161 44.23 -0.58 25.48
C PRO A 161 43.41 0.59 24.91
N GLU A 162 43.72 1.02 23.69
CA GLU A 162 43.06 2.17 23.05
C GLU A 162 42.29 1.73 21.79
N PRO A 163 41.02 2.14 21.62
CA PRO A 163 40.29 1.91 20.38
C PRO A 163 41.00 2.56 19.18
N VAL A 164 41.15 1.82 18.08
CA VAL A 164 41.65 2.40 16.82
C VAL A 164 40.50 3.15 16.14
N GLU A 165 40.65 4.47 16.00
CA GLU A 165 39.64 5.30 15.35
C GLU A 165 39.65 5.08 13.82
N LEU A 166 38.50 4.68 13.28
CA LEU A 166 38.30 4.46 11.86
C LEU A 166 37.54 5.66 11.27
N SER A 167 38.27 6.66 10.77
CA SER A 167 37.65 7.85 10.16
C SER A 167 36.97 7.52 8.82
N HIS A 168 35.82 8.15 8.59
CA HIS A 168 35.04 8.09 7.35
C HIS A 168 35.45 9.15 6.32
N SER A 169 36.29 10.13 6.69
CA SER A 169 36.77 11.18 5.78
C SER A 169 37.54 10.63 4.57
N ASP A 170 38.08 9.42 4.70
CA ASP A 170 39.07 8.86 3.77
C ASP A 170 38.54 7.68 2.95
N VAL A 171 37.24 7.39 2.95
CA VAL A 171 36.67 6.20 2.26
C VAL A 171 37.13 6.08 0.80
N TRP A 172 37.27 7.23 0.13
CA TRP A 172 37.70 7.31 -1.27
C TRP A 172 39.21 7.07 -1.48
N GLN A 173 40.03 7.34 -0.48
CA GLN A 173 41.49 7.15 -0.53
C GLN A 173 41.95 5.88 0.18
N ARG A 174 41.12 5.31 1.08
CA ARG A 174 41.44 4.17 1.94
C ARG A 174 41.87 2.94 1.16
N VAL A 175 41.18 2.62 0.06
CA VAL A 175 41.55 1.45 -0.77
C VAL A 175 42.95 1.62 -1.31
N GLN A 176 43.28 2.82 -1.81
CA GLN A 176 44.60 3.15 -2.33
C GLN A 176 45.64 3.13 -1.20
N GLN A 177 45.37 3.74 -0.05
CA GLN A 177 46.27 3.77 1.11
C GLN A 177 46.59 2.35 1.62
N VAL A 178 45.59 1.47 1.73
CA VAL A 178 45.80 0.09 2.17
C VAL A 178 46.58 -0.69 1.11
N VAL A 179 46.29 -0.50 -0.17
CA VAL A 179 47.05 -1.14 -1.27
C VAL A 179 48.51 -0.67 -1.25
N GLU A 180 48.77 0.64 -1.14
CA GLU A 180 50.13 1.18 -1.02
C GLU A 180 50.85 0.66 0.22
N SER A 181 50.15 0.50 1.35
CA SER A 181 50.69 -0.10 2.56
C SER A 181 51.03 -1.59 2.39
N ILE A 182 50.19 -2.33 1.66
CA ILE A 182 50.45 -3.74 1.30
C ILE A 182 51.65 -3.82 0.35
N GLU A 183 51.75 -2.94 -0.64
CA GLU A 183 52.84 -2.94 -1.62
C GLU A 183 54.21 -2.59 -1.01
N LYS A 184 54.21 -1.73 0.03
CA LYS A 184 55.38 -1.41 0.86
C LYS A 184 55.75 -2.52 1.85
N ALA A 185 54.85 -3.47 2.11
CA ALA A 185 55.10 -4.55 3.05
C ALA A 185 56.17 -5.54 2.55
N THR A 186 56.90 -6.13 3.49
CA THR A 186 57.92 -7.14 3.22
C THR A 186 57.30 -8.54 3.22
N PHE A 187 57.27 -9.20 2.06
CA PHE A 187 56.78 -10.58 1.92
C PHE A 187 57.93 -11.60 1.93
N THR A 188 57.71 -12.73 2.58
CA THR A 188 58.67 -13.86 2.61
C THR A 188 58.63 -14.70 1.33
N GLY A 189 57.54 -14.64 0.55
CA GLY A 189 57.35 -15.37 -0.71
C GLY A 189 57.39 -14.46 -1.95
N LYS A 190 58.04 -14.91 -3.04
CA LYS A 190 58.16 -14.13 -4.30
C LYS A 190 56.82 -13.94 -5.04
N GLY A 191 55.82 -14.79 -4.79
CA GLY A 191 54.51 -14.74 -5.48
C GLY A 191 53.41 -13.96 -4.73
N ASP A 192 53.57 -13.72 -3.43
CA ASP A 192 52.50 -13.15 -2.60
C ASP A 192 52.29 -11.65 -2.84
N LYS A 193 53.38 -10.94 -3.20
CA LYS A 193 53.39 -9.48 -3.35
C LYS A 193 52.40 -8.97 -4.41
N GLU A 194 52.15 -9.75 -5.47
CA GLU A 194 51.18 -9.40 -6.51
C GLU A 194 49.75 -9.86 -6.18
N VAL A 195 49.60 -10.92 -5.37
CA VAL A 195 48.31 -11.57 -5.09
C VAL A 195 47.54 -10.85 -3.96
N VAL A 196 48.22 -10.41 -2.90
CA VAL A 196 47.54 -9.81 -1.73
C VAL A 196 46.77 -8.52 -2.06
N PRO A 197 47.29 -7.59 -2.88
CA PRO A 197 46.51 -6.42 -3.33
C PRO A 197 45.24 -6.81 -4.10
N VAL A 198 45.31 -7.85 -4.94
CA VAL A 198 44.16 -8.36 -5.72
C VAL A 198 43.10 -8.94 -4.79
N LEU A 199 43.51 -9.71 -3.78
CA LEU A 199 42.60 -10.26 -2.77
C LEU A 199 41.87 -9.16 -1.98
N TYR A 200 42.59 -8.10 -1.60
CA TYR A 200 41.99 -6.97 -0.89
C TYR A 200 40.98 -6.22 -1.77
N LYS A 201 41.35 -5.89 -3.02
CA LYS A 201 40.44 -5.24 -3.98
C LYS A 201 39.19 -6.08 -4.24
N GLY A 202 39.33 -7.40 -4.41
CA GLY A 202 38.19 -8.29 -4.58
C GLY A 202 37.28 -8.35 -3.35
N TYR A 203 37.82 -8.26 -2.14
CA TYR A 203 37.00 -8.14 -0.92
C TYR A 203 36.24 -6.81 -0.87
N VAL A 204 36.92 -5.70 -1.16
CA VAL A 204 36.33 -4.35 -1.24
C VAL A 204 35.18 -4.33 -2.26
N GLU A 205 35.37 -4.90 -3.44
CA GLU A 205 34.35 -4.98 -4.49
C GLU A 205 33.11 -5.77 -4.03
N ARG A 206 33.31 -6.91 -3.34
CA ARG A 206 32.19 -7.68 -2.78
C ARG A 206 31.41 -6.89 -1.74
N VAL A 207 32.11 -6.21 -0.83
CA VAL A 207 31.49 -5.35 0.19
C VAL A 207 30.74 -4.20 -0.48
N ALA A 208 31.37 -3.47 -1.41
CA ALA A 208 30.75 -2.37 -2.13
C ALA A 208 29.52 -2.80 -2.92
N THR A 209 29.55 -3.97 -3.56
CA THR A 209 28.42 -4.53 -4.31
C THR A 209 27.25 -4.87 -3.39
N VAL A 210 27.51 -5.57 -2.27
CA VAL A 210 26.47 -5.90 -1.28
C VAL A 210 25.89 -4.64 -0.65
N LEU A 211 26.74 -3.67 -0.29
CA LEU A 211 26.30 -2.40 0.26
C LEU A 211 25.50 -1.59 -0.77
N ALA A 212 25.95 -1.49 -2.01
CA ALA A 212 25.21 -0.80 -3.07
C ALA A 212 23.84 -1.44 -3.31
N SER A 213 23.75 -2.77 -3.26
CA SER A 213 22.48 -3.50 -3.41
C SER A 213 21.56 -3.25 -2.22
N THR A 214 22.07 -3.38 -1.00
CA THR A 214 21.34 -3.23 0.27
C THR A 214 20.91 -1.78 0.53
N LEU A 215 21.79 -0.82 0.24
CA LEU A 215 21.54 0.60 0.40
C LEU A 215 20.77 1.19 -0.77
N ALA A 216 20.80 0.61 -1.97
CA ALA A 216 19.83 0.92 -3.02
C ALA A 216 18.41 0.57 -2.58
N LEU A 217 18.20 -0.47 -1.76
CA LEU A 217 16.88 -0.69 -1.12
C LEU A 217 16.56 0.38 -0.07
N GLN A 218 17.52 0.76 0.78
CA GLN A 218 17.27 1.77 1.81
C GLN A 218 17.06 3.18 1.24
N THR A 219 17.85 3.61 0.26
CA THR A 219 17.68 4.93 -0.39
C THR A 219 16.44 5.00 -1.29
N THR A 220 15.96 3.86 -1.83
CA THR A 220 14.64 3.79 -2.46
C THR A 220 13.47 3.77 -1.45
N LEU A 221 13.74 3.48 -0.18
CA LEU A 221 12.77 3.55 0.93
C LEU A 221 12.84 4.86 1.75
N GLU A 222 13.96 5.60 1.74
CA GLU A 222 14.25 6.67 2.72
C GLU A 222 14.45 8.09 2.15
N THR A 223 13.67 8.47 1.14
CA THR A 223 13.39 9.91 0.90
C THR A 223 11.90 10.16 0.87
N ALA A 224 11.15 9.63 1.84
CA ALA A 224 9.86 10.23 2.16
C ALA A 224 10.12 11.70 2.50
N ALA A 225 9.52 12.62 1.74
CA ALA A 225 9.56 14.03 2.10
C ALA A 225 9.12 14.13 3.57
N GLU A 226 9.98 14.70 4.40
CA GLU A 226 9.76 14.75 5.84
C GLU A 226 8.47 15.52 6.09
N VAL A 227 7.41 14.80 6.43
CA VAL A 227 6.11 15.41 6.72
C VAL A 227 6.31 16.19 8.02
N PRO A 228 6.04 17.50 8.05
CA PRO A 228 6.18 18.28 9.28
C PRO A 228 5.31 17.67 10.37
N VAL A 229 5.66 17.91 11.63
CA VAL A 229 4.82 17.45 12.75
C VAL A 229 3.43 18.09 12.64
N MET A 230 2.38 17.30 12.90
CA MET A 230 1.00 17.79 12.87
C MET A 230 0.85 18.97 13.84
N PRO A 231 0.24 20.09 13.41
CA PRO A 231 0.09 21.25 14.27
C PRO A 231 -0.77 20.90 15.49
N SER A 232 -0.35 21.39 16.66
CA SER A 232 -1.19 21.33 17.86
C SER A 232 -2.29 22.38 17.73
N VAL A 233 -3.53 21.92 17.60
CA VAL A 233 -4.72 22.76 17.52
C VAL A 233 -5.67 22.38 18.65
N ASP A 234 -6.32 23.39 19.25
CA ASP A 234 -7.38 23.14 20.22
C ASP A 234 -8.65 22.70 19.51
N VAL A 235 -9.13 21.50 19.85
CA VAL A 235 -10.33 20.91 19.24
C VAL A 235 -11.27 20.46 20.36
N PRO A 236 -12.08 21.38 20.93
CA PRO A 236 -13.02 21.05 21.99
C PRO A 236 -14.06 20.03 21.50
N PRO A 237 -14.71 19.25 22.39
CA PRO A 237 -15.73 18.28 21.99
C PRO A 237 -16.80 18.87 21.08
N ALA A 238 -17.29 18.08 20.13
CA ALA A 238 -18.28 18.54 19.16
C ALA A 238 -19.55 19.01 19.87
N PHE A 239 -20.15 20.08 19.36
CA PHE A 239 -21.43 20.56 19.90
C PHE A 239 -22.52 19.54 19.62
N ALA A 240 -23.34 19.23 20.64
CA ALA A 240 -24.51 18.38 20.45
C ALA A 240 -25.42 18.95 19.34
N LEU A 241 -25.87 18.08 18.44
CA LEU A 241 -26.71 18.46 17.32
C LEU A 241 -28.07 19.00 17.81
N ARG A 242 -28.46 20.18 17.32
CA ARG A 242 -29.76 20.80 17.59
C ARG A 242 -30.46 21.13 16.29
N LEU A 243 -31.55 20.44 16.02
CA LEU A 243 -32.42 20.68 14.87
C LEU A 243 -33.69 21.41 15.30
N ALA A 244 -34.32 22.10 14.35
CA ALA A 244 -35.54 22.85 14.60
C ALA A 244 -36.68 21.93 15.07
N ASP A 245 -37.46 22.42 16.03
CA ASP A 245 -38.57 21.66 16.58
C ASP A 245 -39.56 21.27 15.49
N GLY A 246 -40.08 20.06 15.63
CA GLY A 246 -41.01 19.47 14.70
C GLY A 246 -40.38 18.97 13.41
N GLN A 247 -39.13 19.24 13.03
CA GLN A 247 -38.55 18.81 11.75
C GLN A 247 -38.65 17.27 11.51
N LEU A 248 -39.04 16.84 10.31
CA LEU A 248 -39.04 15.42 9.93
C LEU A 248 -37.63 14.95 9.51
N LEU A 249 -37.29 13.73 9.90
CA LEU A 249 -36.03 13.05 9.60
C LEU A 249 -36.29 11.61 9.17
N LEU A 250 -35.34 11.08 8.40
CA LEU A 250 -35.30 9.67 8.03
C LEU A 250 -34.23 8.98 8.88
N LEU A 251 -34.60 8.02 9.72
CA LEU A 251 -33.68 7.24 10.55
C LEU A 251 -33.39 5.89 9.89
N PRO A 252 -32.17 5.63 9.41
CA PRO A 252 -31.81 4.32 8.87
C PRO A 252 -31.70 3.31 10.01
N GLY A 253 -32.38 2.16 9.89
CA GLY A 253 -32.24 1.04 10.82
C GLY A 253 -30.81 0.50 10.90
N ALA A 254 -30.47 -0.24 11.97
CA ALA A 254 -29.15 -0.83 12.15
C ALA A 254 -28.78 -1.76 10.97
N ASP A 255 -29.75 -2.59 10.54
CA ASP A 255 -29.62 -3.42 9.34
C ASP A 255 -29.51 -2.58 8.06
N ALA A 256 -30.14 -1.41 7.99
CA ALA A 256 -30.00 -0.49 6.84
C ALA A 256 -28.56 0.07 6.73
N ARG A 257 -27.92 0.34 7.86
CA ARG A 257 -26.55 0.90 7.94
C ARG A 257 -25.49 -0.16 7.62
N LEU A 258 -25.76 -1.42 7.95
CA LEU A 258 -24.89 -2.56 7.67
C LEU A 258 -25.17 -3.22 6.31
N ALA A 259 -26.42 -3.30 5.88
CA ALA A 259 -26.86 -3.97 4.65
C ALA A 259 -27.18 -3.01 3.50
N GLY A 260 -26.96 -1.70 3.67
CA GLY A 260 -26.81 -0.76 2.56
C GLY A 260 -28.02 0.03 2.11
N GLY A 261 -29.12 0.18 2.89
CA GLY A 261 -30.14 1.20 2.56
C GLY A 261 -31.61 0.92 2.91
N ASP A 262 -31.95 -0.32 3.29
CA ASP A 262 -33.34 -0.74 3.54
C ASP A 262 -33.75 -0.71 5.01
N GLY A 263 -34.97 -0.22 5.29
CA GLY A 263 -35.54 -0.22 6.65
C GLY A 263 -35.48 1.14 7.36
N ALA A 264 -35.72 2.23 6.65
CA ALA A 264 -35.71 3.57 7.23
C ALA A 264 -37.05 3.96 7.88
N TRP A 265 -36.99 4.65 9.02
CA TRP A 265 -38.14 5.14 9.77
C TRP A 265 -38.31 6.64 9.63
N LEU A 266 -39.56 7.10 9.49
CA LEU A 266 -39.86 8.52 9.53
C LEU A 266 -40.06 8.97 10.98
N ALA A 267 -39.24 9.91 11.42
CA ALA A 267 -39.27 10.45 12.77
C ALA A 267 -39.36 11.97 12.76
N GLU A 268 -39.79 12.53 13.88
CA GLU A 268 -39.90 13.95 14.11
C GLU A 268 -39.03 14.38 15.29
N VAL A 269 -38.35 15.51 15.13
CA VAL A 269 -37.54 16.15 16.16
C VAL A 269 -38.44 16.75 17.24
N ASP A 270 -38.19 16.39 18.49
CA ASP A 270 -38.66 17.10 19.69
C ASP A 270 -37.44 17.77 20.32
N ALA A 271 -37.22 19.03 19.95
CA ALA A 271 -36.02 19.77 20.32
C ALA A 271 -35.99 20.12 21.81
N SER A 272 -37.16 20.16 22.47
CA SER A 272 -37.30 20.40 23.91
C SER A 272 -36.66 19.28 24.74
N HIS A 273 -36.53 18.09 24.16
CA HIS A 273 -35.98 16.91 24.81
C HIS A 273 -34.72 16.33 24.12
N LYS A 274 -34.21 16.94 23.04
CA LYS A 274 -33.09 16.42 22.22
C LYS A 274 -33.30 15.00 21.72
N ILE A 275 -34.54 14.65 21.40
CA ILE A 275 -34.94 13.31 20.94
C ILE A 275 -35.68 13.39 19.61
N VAL A 276 -35.81 12.23 18.98
CA VAL A 276 -36.66 12.01 17.82
C VAL A 276 -37.73 10.97 18.15
N ARG A 277 -38.93 11.15 17.63
CA ARG A 277 -40.08 10.26 17.83
C ARG A 277 -40.60 9.72 16.51
N GLY A 278 -40.89 8.42 16.43
CA GLY A 278 -41.53 7.83 15.25
C GLY A 278 -42.92 8.41 14.97
N ARG A 279 -43.25 8.65 13.69
CA ARG A 279 -44.51 9.31 13.27
C ARG A 279 -45.56 8.40 12.63
N LEU A 280 -45.17 7.25 12.09
CA LEU A 280 -46.10 6.28 11.46
C LEU A 280 -46.39 5.12 12.39
N PHE A 281 -46.04 3.89 12.04
CA PHE A 281 -46.39 2.72 12.85
C PHE A 281 -45.33 2.40 13.92
N ASP A 282 -44.28 3.22 13.98
CA ASP A 282 -43.14 3.03 14.86
C ASP A 282 -43.29 3.89 16.14
N ASN A 283 -43.48 3.24 17.29
CA ASN A 283 -43.63 3.92 18.59
C ASN A 283 -42.31 3.91 19.38
N PHE A 284 -41.23 4.45 18.79
CA PHE A 284 -39.94 4.58 19.46
C PHE A 284 -39.60 6.04 19.78
N VAL A 285 -38.69 6.19 20.73
CA VAL A 285 -37.99 7.43 21.07
C VAL A 285 -36.49 7.14 20.98
N ALA A 286 -35.74 7.99 20.28
CA ALA A 286 -34.29 7.87 20.18
C ALA A 286 -33.61 9.22 20.42
N GLU A 287 -32.34 9.19 20.83
CA GLU A 287 -31.54 10.41 20.99
C GLU A 287 -31.25 11.03 19.62
N LEU A 288 -31.29 12.37 19.55
CA LEU A 288 -30.88 13.10 18.36
C LEU A 288 -29.35 13.17 18.29
N THR A 289 -28.75 12.31 17.48
CA THR A 289 -27.30 12.32 17.20
C THR A 289 -27.04 12.65 15.74
N PHE A 290 -25.84 13.15 15.44
CA PHE A 290 -25.47 13.37 14.04
C PHE A 290 -25.47 12.05 13.26
N ASP A 291 -24.91 10.98 13.82
CA ASP A 291 -24.86 9.67 13.19
C ASP A 291 -26.23 8.93 13.17
N GLY A 292 -27.26 9.52 13.77
CA GLY A 292 -28.55 8.88 14.02
C GLY A 292 -29.47 8.81 12.81
N HIS A 293 -29.29 9.65 11.79
CA HIS A 293 -30.25 9.84 10.70
C HIS A 293 -29.58 9.82 9.32
N SER A 294 -30.40 9.84 8.26
CA SER A 294 -29.94 9.90 6.88
C SER A 294 -29.36 11.28 6.57
N HIS A 295 -28.26 11.28 5.82
CA HIS A 295 -27.60 12.47 5.32
C HIS A 295 -27.67 12.59 3.81
N ALA A 296 -28.54 11.81 3.16
CA ALA A 296 -28.79 11.95 1.73
C ALA A 296 -29.31 13.35 1.42
N VAL A 297 -28.80 13.94 0.35
CA VAL A 297 -29.17 15.28 -0.12
C VAL A 297 -29.67 15.26 -1.56
N ILE A 298 -29.59 14.11 -2.23
CA ILE A 298 -29.95 13.94 -3.64
C ILE A 298 -31.22 13.10 -3.73
N PRO A 299 -32.25 13.55 -4.48
CA PRO A 299 -32.27 14.80 -5.25
C PRO A 299 -32.29 16.07 -4.37
N TRP A 300 -31.61 17.14 -4.81
CA TRP A 300 -31.66 18.48 -4.22
C TRP A 300 -32.38 19.45 -5.14
N CYS A 301 -33.56 19.89 -4.70
CA CYS A 301 -34.28 21.12 -5.05
C CYS A 301 -35.71 20.89 -4.53
N PRO A 302 -36.06 21.31 -3.29
CA PRO A 302 -37.44 21.22 -2.83
C PRO A 302 -38.29 22.20 -3.65
N ALA A 303 -38.83 21.72 -4.79
CA ALA A 303 -39.46 22.55 -5.81
C ALA A 303 -40.89 23.00 -5.44
N GLU A 304 -41.56 22.32 -4.51
CA GLU A 304 -42.91 22.67 -4.09
C GLU A 304 -42.89 23.26 -2.69
N ALA A 305 -43.20 24.56 -2.59
CA ALA A 305 -43.58 25.17 -1.32
C ALA A 305 -44.69 24.32 -0.68
N GLY A 306 -44.34 23.57 0.37
CA GLY A 306 -45.29 22.75 1.12
C GLY A 306 -45.21 21.22 0.93
N ALA A 307 -44.21 20.64 0.25
CA ALA A 307 -44.05 19.17 0.21
C ALA A 307 -44.00 18.54 1.62
N GLU A 308 -43.24 19.14 2.54
CA GLU A 308 -43.21 18.76 3.96
C GLU A 308 -44.57 18.91 4.63
N ALA A 309 -45.27 20.03 4.37
CA ALA A 309 -46.58 20.30 4.94
C ALA A 309 -47.64 19.31 4.43
N SER A 310 -47.56 18.94 3.15
CA SER A 310 -48.42 17.94 2.50
C SER A 310 -48.23 16.56 3.13
N LEU A 311 -46.97 16.10 3.26
CA LEU A 311 -46.66 14.85 3.95
C LEU A 311 -47.18 14.85 5.38
N ARG A 312 -46.88 15.91 6.16
CA ARG A 312 -47.34 16.03 7.56
C ARG A 312 -48.85 15.95 7.71
N ARG A 313 -49.60 16.61 6.81
CA ARG A 313 -51.06 16.56 6.80
C ARG A 313 -51.56 15.13 6.58
N ASP A 314 -50.89 14.37 5.73
CA ASP A 314 -51.33 13.04 5.32
C ASP A 314 -50.88 11.93 6.31
N LEU A 315 -49.79 12.12 7.08
CA LEU A 315 -49.25 11.12 8.03
C LEU A 315 -50.29 10.55 9.02
N PRO A 316 -51.13 11.36 9.70
CA PRO A 316 -52.16 10.82 10.61
C PRO A 316 -53.19 9.95 9.88
N ALA A 317 -53.58 10.34 8.66
CA ALA A 317 -54.54 9.59 7.86
C ALA A 317 -53.96 8.26 7.36
N LEU A 318 -52.67 8.25 6.99
CA LEU A 318 -51.94 7.02 6.64
C LEU A 318 -51.86 6.05 7.82
N ARG A 319 -51.57 6.55 9.03
CA ARG A 319 -51.58 5.72 10.26
C ARG A 319 -52.96 5.10 10.49
N ALA A 320 -54.02 5.92 10.47
CA ALA A 320 -55.38 5.46 10.65
C ALA A 320 -55.81 4.42 9.60
N LEU A 321 -55.37 4.59 8.35
CA LEU A 321 -55.62 3.63 7.27
C LEU A 321 -54.95 2.28 7.57
N GLY A 322 -53.66 2.26 7.92
CA GLY A 322 -52.94 1.02 8.21
C GLY A 322 -53.50 0.26 9.42
N GLU A 323 -53.92 0.98 10.47
CA GLU A 323 -54.58 0.40 11.65
C GLU A 323 -55.91 -0.30 11.29
N ARG A 324 -56.63 0.21 10.28
CA ARG A 324 -57.86 -0.41 9.76
C ARG A 324 -57.59 -1.60 8.82
N VAL A 325 -56.51 -1.57 8.05
CA VAL A 325 -56.12 -2.66 7.13
C VAL A 325 -55.60 -3.89 7.88
N GLN A 326 -54.87 -3.68 8.99
CA GLN A 326 -54.22 -4.75 9.74
C GLN A 326 -55.15 -5.88 10.22
N PRO A 327 -56.35 -5.62 10.80
CA PRO A 327 -57.28 -6.69 11.16
C PRO A 327 -57.83 -7.41 9.92
N LEU A 328 -58.14 -6.71 8.83
CA LEU A 328 -58.63 -7.32 7.58
C LEU A 328 -57.61 -8.29 6.98
N LEU A 329 -56.33 -7.93 6.97
CA LEU A 329 -55.24 -8.82 6.51
C LEU A 329 -55.20 -10.13 7.31
N LYS A 330 -55.35 -10.06 8.63
CA LYS A 330 -55.39 -11.24 9.50
C LYS A 330 -56.62 -12.11 9.23
N GLU A 331 -57.78 -11.48 9.07
CA GLU A 331 -59.04 -12.17 8.81
C GLU A 331 -58.99 -12.93 7.48
N VAL A 332 -58.53 -12.29 6.39
CA VAL A 332 -58.43 -12.90 5.05
C VAL A 332 -57.58 -14.19 5.06
N ARG A 333 -56.54 -14.28 5.91
CA ARG A 333 -55.72 -15.51 6.03
C ARG A 333 -56.42 -16.67 6.74
N GLN A 334 -57.43 -16.44 7.57
CA GLN A 334 -57.92 -17.41 8.55
C GLN A 334 -59.20 -18.18 8.14
N SER A 335 -59.90 -17.84 7.05
CA SER A 335 -61.15 -18.53 6.69
C SER A 335 -61.48 -18.52 5.21
N GLU A 336 -61.93 -19.66 4.70
CA GLU A 336 -62.34 -19.86 3.31
C GLU A 336 -63.81 -19.48 3.04
N GLY A 337 -64.64 -19.32 4.09
CA GLY A 337 -66.11 -19.24 3.96
C GLY A 337 -66.75 -17.86 3.75
N GLU A 338 -65.99 -16.75 3.81
CA GLU A 338 -66.55 -15.38 3.78
C GLU A 338 -65.82 -14.43 2.80
N LEU A 339 -65.31 -14.92 1.67
CA LEU A 339 -64.52 -14.12 0.72
C LEU A 339 -65.27 -12.85 0.25
N GLN A 340 -66.56 -12.97 -0.06
CA GLN A 340 -67.39 -11.87 -0.57
C GLN A 340 -67.47 -10.71 0.43
N LYS A 341 -67.89 -11.01 1.66
CA LYS A 341 -68.04 -10.04 2.76
C LYS A 341 -66.71 -9.34 3.10
N ARG A 342 -65.60 -10.09 3.09
CA ARG A 342 -64.26 -9.55 3.35
C ARG A 342 -63.77 -8.68 2.21
N GLY A 343 -64.01 -9.06 0.96
CA GLY A 343 -63.70 -8.23 -0.19
C GLY A 343 -64.52 -6.95 -0.23
N GLU A 344 -65.80 -6.99 0.13
CA GLU A 344 -66.65 -5.80 0.26
C GLU A 344 -66.15 -4.86 1.37
N ALA A 345 -65.80 -5.41 2.55
CA ALA A 345 -65.16 -4.63 3.62
C ALA A 345 -63.83 -4.01 3.19
N SER A 346 -63.04 -4.75 2.39
CA SER A 346 -61.78 -4.27 1.81
C SER A 346 -61.99 -3.10 0.85
N LEU A 347 -63.05 -3.15 0.03
CA LEU A 347 -63.39 -2.07 -0.91
C LEU A 347 -63.78 -0.77 -0.20
N ILE A 348 -64.39 -0.84 0.99
CA ILE A 348 -64.66 0.35 1.82
C ILE A 348 -63.34 1.02 2.24
N VAL A 349 -62.37 0.22 2.71
CA VAL A 349 -61.06 0.74 3.11
C VAL A 349 -60.30 1.32 1.90
N VAL A 350 -60.41 0.67 0.73
CA VAL A 350 -59.83 1.20 -0.51
C VAL A 350 -60.48 2.52 -0.91
N ALA A 351 -61.80 2.68 -0.78
CA ALA A 351 -62.47 3.93 -1.13
C ALA A 351 -61.89 5.10 -0.32
N ASP A 352 -61.70 4.92 0.98
CA ASP A 352 -61.08 5.94 1.85
C ASP A 352 -59.60 6.17 1.49
N ALA A 353 -58.86 5.12 1.10
CA ALA A 353 -57.47 5.25 0.67
C ALA A 353 -57.30 6.00 -0.66
N VAL A 354 -58.30 5.95 -1.56
CA VAL A 354 -58.26 6.68 -2.84
C VAL A 354 -58.32 8.21 -2.64
N GLU A 355 -58.88 8.67 -1.53
CA GLU A 355 -58.95 10.09 -1.16
C GLU A 355 -57.60 10.63 -0.66
N LEU A 356 -56.63 9.76 -0.36
CA LEU A 356 -55.28 10.15 0.07
C LEU A 356 -54.34 10.25 -1.15
N PRO A 357 -53.88 11.46 -1.54
CA PRO A 357 -53.14 11.66 -2.79
C PRO A 357 -51.93 10.73 -2.98
N MET A 358 -51.15 10.53 -1.90
CA MET A 358 -49.91 9.73 -1.91
C MET A 358 -50.14 8.24 -2.21
N VAL A 359 -51.27 7.69 -1.79
CA VAL A 359 -51.58 6.25 -1.93
C VAL A 359 -52.71 5.98 -2.91
N ALA A 360 -53.33 7.02 -3.47
CA ALA A 360 -54.50 6.93 -4.35
C ALA A 360 -54.29 5.98 -5.52
N THR A 361 -53.13 6.05 -6.19
CA THR A 361 -52.82 5.18 -7.33
C THR A 361 -52.70 3.70 -6.92
N VAL A 362 -52.06 3.43 -5.77
CA VAL A 362 -51.89 2.07 -5.23
C VAL A 362 -53.25 1.54 -4.77
N ALA A 363 -54.04 2.36 -4.09
CA ALA A 363 -55.39 2.04 -3.64
C ALA A 363 -56.33 1.70 -4.81
N ARG A 364 -56.32 2.48 -5.91
CA ARG A 364 -57.12 2.17 -7.11
C ARG A 364 -56.77 0.81 -7.69
N LYS A 365 -55.47 0.53 -7.87
CA LYS A 365 -54.99 -0.77 -8.36
C LYS A 365 -55.43 -1.92 -7.46
N ALA A 366 -55.30 -1.75 -6.13
CA ALA A 366 -55.77 -2.73 -5.16
C ALA A 366 -57.29 -2.95 -5.27
N GLY A 367 -58.08 -1.88 -5.36
CA GLY A 367 -59.54 -1.96 -5.51
C GLY A 367 -59.99 -2.68 -6.76
N ASP A 368 -59.33 -2.43 -7.90
CA ASP A 368 -59.65 -3.09 -9.16
C ASP A 368 -59.29 -4.57 -9.13
N ALA A 369 -58.14 -4.93 -8.54
CA ALA A 369 -57.78 -6.32 -8.31
C ALA A 369 -58.77 -7.04 -7.37
N ILE A 370 -59.21 -6.38 -6.29
CA ILE A 370 -60.22 -6.92 -5.37
C ILE A 370 -61.55 -7.13 -6.10
N ARG A 371 -62.01 -6.17 -6.90
CA ARG A 371 -63.22 -6.32 -7.74
C ARG A 371 -63.11 -7.50 -8.70
N GLN A 372 -61.94 -7.72 -9.31
CA GLN A 372 -61.69 -8.90 -10.14
C GLN A 372 -61.75 -10.20 -9.35
N VAL A 373 -61.23 -10.22 -8.11
CA VAL A 373 -61.31 -11.40 -7.23
C VAL A 373 -62.76 -11.71 -6.82
N LEU A 374 -63.61 -10.69 -6.69
CA LEU A 374 -65.02 -10.81 -6.32
C LEU A 374 -65.96 -11.09 -7.50
N LYS A 375 -65.45 -11.13 -8.74
CA LYS A 375 -66.26 -11.52 -9.90
C LYS A 375 -66.91 -12.88 -9.68
N LYS A 376 -68.19 -12.99 -10.05
CA LYS A 376 -68.94 -14.24 -9.94
C LYS A 376 -68.58 -15.18 -11.08
N ASP A 377 -68.72 -16.48 -10.86
CA ASP A 377 -68.37 -17.52 -11.86
C ASP A 377 -69.12 -17.35 -13.20
N ALA A 378 -70.34 -16.79 -13.17
CA ALA A 378 -71.14 -16.49 -14.36
C ALA A 378 -70.67 -15.26 -15.17
N GLU A 379 -69.78 -14.44 -14.62
CA GLU A 379 -69.24 -13.22 -15.24
C GLU A 379 -67.89 -13.46 -15.94
N TYR A 380 -67.36 -14.70 -15.90
CA TYR A 380 -66.16 -15.08 -16.64
C TYR A 380 -66.50 -15.35 -18.12
N PRO A 381 -65.64 -14.94 -19.07
CA PRO A 381 -65.86 -15.20 -20.50
C PRO A 381 -66.01 -16.70 -20.79
N PRO A 382 -66.81 -17.09 -21.81
CA PRO A 382 -66.98 -18.49 -22.16
C PRO A 382 -65.62 -19.13 -22.51
N GLY A 383 -65.18 -20.09 -21.68
CA GLY A 383 -63.89 -20.77 -21.82
C GLY A 383 -62.88 -20.50 -20.69
N GLU A 384 -63.09 -19.47 -19.87
CA GLU A 384 -62.29 -19.21 -18.67
C GLU A 384 -63.01 -19.70 -17.41
N VAL A 385 -62.33 -20.55 -16.63
CA VAL A 385 -62.84 -21.03 -15.34
C VAL A 385 -62.32 -20.11 -14.23
N ALA A 386 -63.20 -19.75 -13.29
CA ALA A 386 -62.81 -18.95 -12.13
C ALA A 386 -61.61 -19.59 -11.38
N PRO A 387 -60.63 -18.78 -10.91
CA PRO A 387 -59.50 -19.33 -10.18
C PRO A 387 -59.97 -20.05 -8.90
N PRO A 388 -59.29 -21.13 -8.47
CA PRO A 388 -59.58 -21.80 -7.21
C PRO A 388 -59.68 -20.84 -6.03
N LEU A 389 -60.59 -21.11 -5.08
CA LEU A 389 -60.87 -20.26 -3.92
C LEU A 389 -59.59 -19.85 -3.16
N GLY A 390 -58.65 -20.78 -2.97
CA GLY A 390 -57.35 -20.48 -2.35
C GLY A 390 -56.51 -19.44 -3.10
N LYS A 391 -56.50 -19.47 -4.44
CA LYS A 391 -55.80 -18.45 -5.26
C LYS A 391 -56.50 -17.09 -5.18
N ARG A 392 -57.83 -17.09 -5.11
CA ARG A 392 -58.64 -15.86 -4.92
C ARG A 392 -58.36 -15.22 -3.56
N ILE A 393 -58.31 -16.01 -2.49
CA ILE A 393 -57.93 -15.56 -1.15
C ILE A 393 -56.51 -14.99 -1.14
N GLN A 394 -55.55 -15.69 -1.77
CA GLN A 394 -54.17 -15.20 -1.90
C GLN A 394 -54.10 -13.87 -2.68
N SER A 395 -54.87 -13.72 -3.76
CA SER A 395 -54.92 -12.49 -4.55
C SER A 395 -55.56 -11.32 -3.80
N LEU A 396 -56.66 -11.56 -3.07
CA LEU A 396 -57.27 -10.56 -2.17
C LEU A 396 -56.27 -10.12 -1.10
N HIS A 397 -55.60 -11.08 -0.47
CA HIS A 397 -54.57 -10.82 0.53
C HIS A 397 -53.42 -9.99 -0.06
N ALA A 398 -52.87 -10.38 -1.21
CA ALA A 398 -51.81 -9.64 -1.89
C ALA A 398 -52.23 -8.21 -2.28
N SER A 399 -53.50 -8.01 -2.65
CA SER A 399 -54.05 -6.69 -2.98
C SER A 399 -54.17 -5.80 -1.75
N LEU A 400 -54.59 -6.35 -0.61
CA LEU A 400 -54.64 -5.64 0.67
C LEU A 400 -53.24 -5.36 1.25
N GLU A 401 -52.27 -6.24 1.02
CA GLU A 401 -50.88 -6.06 1.46
C GLU A 401 -50.25 -4.79 0.87
N LEU A 402 -50.73 -4.31 -0.28
CA LEU A 402 -50.33 -3.02 -0.87
C LEU A 402 -50.68 -1.80 0.02
N LEU A 403 -51.63 -1.96 0.95
CA LEU A 403 -52.04 -0.95 1.93
C LEU A 403 -51.64 -1.35 3.36
N SER A 404 -50.78 -2.35 3.52
CA SER A 404 -50.27 -2.76 4.83
C SER A 404 -49.46 -1.63 5.50
N PRO A 405 -49.30 -1.64 6.83
CA PRO A 405 -48.46 -0.67 7.54
C PRO A 405 -47.05 -0.52 6.94
N GLU A 406 -46.43 -1.63 6.51
CA GLU A 406 -45.08 -1.62 5.92
C GLU A 406 -45.06 -1.01 4.51
N ALA A 407 -46.08 -1.29 3.70
CA ALA A 407 -46.22 -0.69 2.37
C ALA A 407 -46.48 0.83 2.46
N LEU A 408 -47.36 1.26 3.37
CA LEU A 408 -47.64 2.68 3.61
C LEU A 408 -46.40 3.43 4.11
N LYS A 409 -45.62 2.82 5.00
CA LYS A 409 -44.33 3.35 5.46
C LYS A 409 -43.34 3.49 4.31
N SER A 410 -43.22 2.47 3.47
CA SER A 410 -42.34 2.50 2.30
C SER A 410 -42.72 3.60 1.32
N LEU A 411 -44.01 3.82 1.07
CA LEU A 411 -44.51 4.91 0.24
C LEU A 411 -44.20 6.29 0.83
N ALA A 412 -44.39 6.48 2.13
CA ALA A 412 -44.06 7.74 2.79
C ALA A 412 -42.54 8.04 2.74
N VAL A 413 -41.69 7.02 2.93
CA VAL A 413 -40.24 7.15 2.80
C VAL A 413 -39.84 7.46 1.36
N ALA A 414 -40.45 6.82 0.37
CA ALA A 414 -40.21 7.09 -1.05
C ALA A 414 -40.59 8.53 -1.41
N ALA A 415 -41.78 8.99 -1.03
CA ALA A 415 -42.23 10.35 -1.26
C ALA A 415 -41.29 11.40 -0.61
N TRP A 416 -40.79 11.12 0.60
CA TRP A 416 -39.83 11.99 1.27
C TRP A 416 -38.47 12.07 0.55
N ARG A 417 -37.98 10.94 0.01
CA ARG A 417 -36.75 10.87 -0.80
C ARG A 417 -36.92 11.59 -2.14
N GLU A 418 -38.00 11.30 -2.87
CA GLU A 418 -38.30 11.88 -4.18
C GLU A 418 -38.53 13.39 -4.12
N GLY A 419 -39.14 13.90 -3.04
CA GLY A 419 -39.33 15.33 -2.82
C GLY A 419 -38.06 16.12 -2.44
N GLY A 420 -36.89 15.46 -2.35
CA GLY A 420 -35.61 16.09 -2.01
C GLY A 420 -35.53 16.65 -0.58
N MET A 421 -36.45 16.25 0.30
CA MET A 421 -36.60 16.81 1.64
C MET A 421 -35.58 16.24 2.65
N VAL A 422 -34.92 15.13 2.34
CA VAL A 422 -33.90 14.50 3.22
C VAL A 422 -32.71 15.45 3.49
N GLY A 423 -32.35 16.26 2.49
CA GLY A 423 -31.27 17.25 2.60
C GLY A 423 -31.68 18.57 3.26
N ALA A 424 -32.98 18.86 3.38
CA ALA A 424 -33.48 20.12 3.90
C ALA A 424 -33.42 20.13 5.44
N ARG A 425 -32.34 20.70 5.99
CA ARG A 425 -32.12 20.77 7.44
C ARG A 425 -32.36 22.18 7.97
N ARG A 426 -33.12 22.25 9.07
CA ARG A 426 -33.35 23.47 9.84
C ARG A 426 -32.70 23.29 11.21
N PHE A 427 -31.87 24.24 11.61
CA PHE A 427 -31.17 24.19 12.89
C PHE A 427 -31.92 25.02 13.93
N ALA A 428 -31.88 24.57 15.19
CA ALA A 428 -32.44 25.35 16.28
C ALA A 428 -31.53 26.53 16.64
N SER A 429 -32.11 27.54 17.29
CA SER A 429 -31.36 28.71 17.76
C SER A 429 -30.13 28.32 18.60
N GLY A 430 -29.00 28.95 18.32
CA GLY A 430 -27.73 28.72 19.00
C GLY A 430 -26.94 27.49 18.52
N GLN A 431 -27.42 26.73 17.53
CA GLN A 431 -26.58 25.72 16.88
C GLN A 431 -25.36 26.39 16.23
N ARG A 432 -24.16 25.91 16.57
CA ARG A 432 -22.91 26.37 15.93
C ARG A 432 -22.79 25.74 14.54
N LEU A 433 -22.57 26.59 13.55
CA LEU A 433 -22.43 26.21 12.14
C LEU A 433 -21.12 26.78 11.59
N VAL A 434 -20.58 26.09 10.59
CA VAL A 434 -19.65 26.66 9.62
C VAL A 434 -20.44 26.98 8.35
N VAL A 435 -20.29 28.19 7.83
CA VAL A 435 -21.09 28.72 6.71
C VAL A 435 -20.16 29.37 5.70
N ARG A 436 -20.40 29.13 4.42
CA ARG A 436 -19.73 29.79 3.31
C ARG A 436 -20.41 31.13 3.04
N ALA A 437 -19.68 32.21 3.22
CA ALA A 437 -20.18 33.54 2.94
C ALA A 437 -20.14 33.88 1.44
N ALA A 438 -20.77 35.00 1.06
CA ALA A 438 -20.87 35.43 -0.34
C ALA A 438 -19.51 35.75 -0.99
N ASP A 439 -18.49 36.10 -0.21
CA ASP A 439 -17.11 36.29 -0.67
C ASP A 439 -16.33 34.97 -0.84
N GLY A 440 -16.99 33.82 -0.62
CA GLY A 440 -16.41 32.49 -0.71
C GLY A 440 -15.65 32.05 0.53
N ALA A 441 -15.50 32.90 1.55
CA ALA A 441 -14.81 32.55 2.78
C ALA A 441 -15.72 31.72 3.72
N TRP A 442 -15.14 30.72 4.38
CA TRP A 442 -15.80 29.97 5.43
C TRP A 442 -15.71 30.70 6.76
N ARG A 443 -16.83 30.82 7.46
CA ARG A 443 -16.94 31.51 8.75
C ARG A 443 -17.78 30.71 9.73
N GLU A 444 -17.50 30.89 11.01
CA GLU A 444 -18.34 30.37 12.07
C GLU A 444 -19.55 31.29 12.29
N SER A 445 -20.72 30.69 12.46
CA SER A 445 -21.95 31.42 12.76
C SER A 445 -22.82 30.61 13.73
N ALA A 446 -23.77 31.27 14.37
CA ALA A 446 -24.86 30.61 15.08
C ALA A 446 -26.11 30.62 14.21
N ALA A 447 -26.89 29.54 14.23
CA ALA A 447 -28.24 29.58 13.69
C ALA A 447 -29.10 30.50 14.58
N GLU A 448 -29.67 31.56 14.02
CA GLU A 448 -30.73 32.33 14.68
C GLU A 448 -32.10 31.76 14.25
N GLU A 449 -33.10 31.89 15.11
CA GLU A 449 -34.44 31.30 14.92
C GLU A 449 -35.05 31.70 13.56
N ALA A 450 -35.18 30.71 12.67
CA ALA A 450 -35.81 30.76 11.34
C ALA A 450 -35.17 31.68 10.27
N CYS A 451 -34.21 31.13 9.50
CA CYS A 451 -34.10 31.31 8.05
C CYS A 451 -33.01 30.38 7.45
N ALA A 452 -33.34 29.10 7.29
CA ALA A 452 -32.82 28.32 6.18
C ALA A 452 -33.99 28.16 5.22
N LEU A 453 -33.81 28.50 3.94
CA LEU A 453 -34.78 28.43 2.83
C LEU A 453 -35.61 29.71 2.60
N ASP A 454 -34.97 30.74 2.06
CA ASP A 454 -35.62 31.65 1.10
C ASP A 454 -34.62 31.94 -0.02
N GLY A 455 -34.95 31.56 -1.24
CA GLY A 455 -34.08 31.39 -2.42
C GLY A 455 -33.38 32.64 -2.97
N GLY A 456 -32.73 33.42 -2.11
CA GLY A 456 -31.74 34.42 -2.50
C GLY A 456 -30.33 33.83 -2.59
N PRO A 457 -29.37 34.57 -3.17
CA PRO A 457 -27.94 34.20 -3.26
C PRO A 457 -27.22 34.05 -1.89
N ALA A 458 -27.96 34.22 -0.78
CA ALA A 458 -27.52 34.01 0.60
C ALA A 458 -28.31 32.88 1.32
N SER A 459 -28.96 31.97 0.57
CA SER A 459 -29.73 30.86 1.13
C SER A 459 -28.85 29.67 1.51
N LEU A 460 -29.06 29.13 2.72
CA LEU A 460 -28.35 27.94 3.20
C LEU A 460 -28.85 26.68 2.47
N HIS A 461 -27.92 25.87 1.96
CA HIS A 461 -28.14 24.58 1.32
C HIS A 461 -27.04 23.57 1.70
N PRO A 462 -27.20 22.26 1.46
CA PRO A 462 -26.31 21.22 2.01
C PRO A 462 -24.82 21.31 1.65
N TRP A 463 -24.43 22.14 0.67
CA TRP A 463 -23.04 22.33 0.25
C TRP A 463 -22.40 23.61 0.80
N ASN A 464 -23.16 24.54 1.38
CA ASN A 464 -22.63 25.83 1.86
C ASN A 464 -22.64 25.99 3.39
N HIS A 465 -23.09 24.98 4.14
CA HIS A 465 -23.03 24.98 5.59
C HIS A 465 -23.07 23.56 6.21
N ALA A 466 -22.62 23.46 7.46
CA ALA A 466 -22.82 22.29 8.31
C ALA A 466 -22.65 22.63 9.79
N PRO A 467 -23.05 21.76 10.73
CA PRO A 467 -22.64 21.86 12.13
C PRO A 467 -21.12 21.97 12.29
N LEU A 468 -20.71 22.78 13.27
CA LEU A 468 -19.30 23.02 13.59
C LEU A 468 -18.72 21.84 14.41
N GLU A 469 -17.84 21.08 13.78
CA GLU A 469 -17.00 20.03 14.38
C GLU A 469 -15.68 20.60 14.89
N VAL A 470 -15.03 21.45 14.09
CA VAL A 470 -13.75 22.09 14.42
C VAL A 470 -13.80 23.57 14.02
N SER A 471 -13.06 24.44 14.73
CA SER A 471 -13.02 25.86 14.37
C SER A 471 -12.46 26.07 12.96
N VAL A 472 -12.85 27.15 12.29
CA VAL A 472 -12.38 27.43 10.92
C VAL A 472 -10.86 27.57 10.88
N ASN A 473 -10.26 28.18 11.90
CA ASN A 473 -8.81 28.32 12.00
C ASN A 473 -8.11 26.96 12.18
N ALA A 474 -8.63 26.09 13.05
CA ALA A 474 -8.08 24.75 13.23
C ALA A 474 -8.24 23.90 11.96
N PHE A 475 -9.38 24.02 11.27
CA PHE A 475 -9.63 23.37 9.99
C PHE A 475 -8.58 23.74 8.96
N GLU A 476 -8.33 25.03 8.72
CA GLU A 476 -7.38 25.46 7.69
C GLU A 476 -5.92 25.11 8.05
N ALA A 477 -5.54 25.15 9.34
CA ALA A 477 -4.23 24.70 9.78
C ALA A 477 -4.01 23.19 9.56
N LEU A 478 -4.99 22.36 9.93
CA LEU A 478 -4.94 20.92 9.72
C LEU A 478 -5.05 20.54 8.24
N ARG A 479 -5.85 21.26 7.46
CA ARG A 479 -5.95 21.08 6.00
C ARG A 479 -4.63 21.41 5.31
N ALA A 480 -3.97 22.50 5.68
CA ALA A 480 -2.66 22.84 5.14
C ALA A 480 -1.63 21.74 5.42
N TRP A 481 -1.62 21.20 6.65
CA TRP A 481 -0.79 20.07 7.00
C TRP A 481 -1.16 18.80 6.21
N HIS A 482 -2.44 18.46 6.11
CA HIS A 482 -2.94 17.31 5.35
C HIS A 482 -2.55 17.39 3.87
N THR A 483 -2.60 18.60 3.29
CA THR A 483 -2.12 18.85 1.93
C THR A 483 -0.63 18.54 1.78
N ILE A 484 0.22 18.93 2.74
CA ILE A 484 1.65 18.60 2.73
C ILE A 484 1.85 17.09 2.84
N ALA A 485 1.13 16.43 3.74
CA ALA A 485 1.19 14.98 3.93
C ALA A 485 0.79 14.22 2.67
N LEU A 486 -0.35 14.57 2.06
CA LEU A 486 -0.79 13.98 0.79
C LEU A 486 0.20 14.24 -0.34
N ARG A 487 0.77 15.44 -0.44
CA ARG A 487 1.80 15.75 -1.43
C ARG A 487 3.03 14.87 -1.25
N ALA A 488 3.49 14.66 -0.02
CA ALA A 488 4.61 13.77 0.28
C ALA A 488 4.33 12.31 -0.09
N GLN A 489 3.09 11.85 0.12
CA GLN A 489 2.64 10.48 -0.15
C GLN A 489 2.39 10.21 -1.64
N HIS A 490 1.83 11.16 -2.38
CA HIS A 490 1.32 10.96 -3.75
C HIS A 490 2.10 11.67 -4.86
N SER A 491 3.11 12.48 -4.54
CA SER A 491 3.97 13.11 -5.56
C SER A 491 4.82 12.12 -6.34
N HIS A 492 5.08 10.94 -5.78
CA HIS A 492 5.92 9.93 -6.42
C HIS A 492 5.34 8.53 -6.27
N ILE A 493 5.52 7.70 -7.30
CA ILE A 493 5.21 6.26 -7.28
C ILE A 493 6.52 5.49 -7.41
N ALA A 494 6.67 4.44 -6.60
CA ALA A 494 7.81 3.55 -6.71
C ALA A 494 7.69 2.70 -7.99
N ASP A 495 8.70 2.75 -8.85
CA ASP A 495 8.86 1.81 -9.94
C ASP A 495 9.10 0.41 -9.35
N ALA A 496 8.23 -0.53 -9.68
CA ALA A 496 8.22 -1.85 -9.04
C ALA A 496 9.56 -2.60 -9.23
N LEU A 497 10.29 -2.32 -10.30
CA LEU A 497 11.51 -3.05 -10.66
C LEU A 497 12.78 -2.38 -10.18
N SER A 498 12.99 -1.12 -10.55
CA SER A 498 14.17 -0.35 -10.17
C SER A 498 14.08 0.20 -8.75
N GLY A 499 12.88 0.34 -8.20
CA GLY A 499 12.63 0.99 -6.91
C GLY A 499 12.69 2.51 -6.98
N ARG A 500 13.05 3.09 -8.12
CA ARG A 500 13.13 4.53 -8.28
C ARG A 500 11.77 5.18 -8.03
N ARG A 501 11.79 6.36 -7.42
CA ARG A 501 10.60 7.18 -7.23
C ARG A 501 10.35 7.98 -8.50
N LEU A 502 9.27 7.66 -9.21
CA LEU A 502 8.82 8.35 -10.41
C LEU A 502 7.89 9.49 -10.00
N ASP A 503 8.17 10.72 -10.45
CA ASP A 503 7.26 11.85 -10.29
C ASP A 503 5.92 11.56 -10.98
N VAL A 504 4.84 11.69 -10.23
CA VAL A 504 3.49 11.30 -10.65
C VAL A 504 2.93 12.18 -11.77
N LEU A 505 3.35 13.43 -11.89
CA LEU A 505 2.87 14.35 -12.93
C LEU A 505 3.82 14.48 -14.12
N GLN A 506 5.11 14.17 -13.94
CA GLN A 506 6.14 14.34 -14.96
C GLN A 506 6.64 13.03 -15.57
N GLN A 507 6.69 11.93 -14.80
CA GLN A 507 7.32 10.67 -15.23
C GLN A 507 6.32 9.53 -15.35
N CYS A 508 5.13 9.64 -14.75
CA CYS A 508 4.03 8.72 -15.01
C CYS A 508 3.28 9.09 -16.30
N VAL A 509 2.85 8.07 -17.04
CA VAL A 509 2.15 8.28 -18.32
C VAL A 509 0.82 9.00 -18.09
N ALA A 510 0.53 10.00 -18.92
CA ALA A 510 -0.80 10.58 -19.01
C ALA A 510 -1.70 9.57 -19.71
N ILE A 511 -2.50 8.84 -18.92
CA ILE A 511 -3.38 7.80 -19.45
C ILE A 511 -4.66 8.47 -19.94
N GLU A 512 -5.02 8.15 -21.19
CA GLU A 512 -6.25 8.65 -21.77
C GLU A 512 -7.47 8.10 -21.05
N VAL A 513 -8.41 8.98 -20.76
CA VAL A 513 -9.71 8.65 -20.19
C VAL A 513 -10.73 8.76 -21.30
N ALA A 514 -11.51 7.68 -21.49
CA ALA A 514 -12.58 7.61 -22.47
C ALA A 514 -13.94 7.39 -21.79
N GLY A 515 -15.01 7.69 -22.52
CA GLY A 515 -16.38 7.54 -22.04
C GLY A 515 -16.94 8.81 -21.39
N GLY A 516 -18.12 8.67 -20.81
CA GLY A 516 -18.88 9.78 -20.24
C GLY A 516 -20.01 10.25 -21.15
N GLY A 517 -21.10 10.76 -20.54
CA GLY A 517 -22.12 11.51 -21.29
C GLY A 517 -21.59 12.86 -21.77
N ALA A 518 -22.43 13.67 -22.41
CA ALA A 518 -22.07 14.99 -22.94
C ALA A 518 -21.32 15.89 -21.91
N GLU A 519 -21.60 15.71 -20.62
CA GLU A 519 -21.02 16.48 -19.52
C GLU A 519 -19.57 16.12 -19.17
N LEU A 520 -19.08 14.97 -19.62
CA LEU A 520 -17.72 14.49 -19.39
C LEU A 520 -16.91 14.36 -20.68
N ALA A 521 -17.45 14.81 -21.81
CA ALA A 521 -16.82 14.71 -23.12
C ALA A 521 -15.46 15.44 -23.21
N SER A 522 -15.17 16.36 -22.28
CA SER A 522 -13.89 17.09 -22.18
C SER A 522 -12.85 16.39 -21.31
N VAL A 523 -13.19 15.28 -20.65
CA VAL A 523 -12.27 14.52 -19.80
C VAL A 523 -11.46 13.58 -20.68
N VAL A 524 -10.17 13.86 -20.79
CA VAL A 524 -9.21 13.11 -21.61
C VAL A 524 -8.04 12.57 -20.80
N ASP A 525 -7.80 13.09 -19.60
CA ASP A 525 -6.66 12.74 -18.74
C ASP A 525 -6.94 13.07 -17.26
N ALA A 526 -5.96 12.84 -16.38
CA ALA A 526 -6.11 13.15 -14.95
C ALA A 526 -6.32 14.64 -14.65
N ARG A 527 -5.77 15.56 -15.48
CA ARG A 527 -5.89 17.02 -15.30
C ARG A 527 -7.31 17.50 -15.59
N SER A 528 -7.85 17.11 -16.74
CA SER A 528 -9.21 17.39 -17.15
C SER A 528 -10.24 16.69 -16.25
N LEU A 529 -9.94 15.47 -15.77
CA LEU A 529 -10.77 14.79 -14.76
C LEU A 529 -10.81 15.56 -13.43
N ALA A 530 -9.65 15.95 -12.88
CA ALA A 530 -9.59 16.75 -11.65
C ALA A 530 -10.27 18.12 -11.81
N ALA A 531 -10.18 18.74 -12.99
CA ALA A 531 -10.92 19.95 -13.32
C ALA A 531 -12.44 19.70 -13.33
N CYS A 532 -12.91 18.65 -13.98
CA CYS A 532 -14.32 18.29 -14.02
C CYS A 532 -14.90 18.02 -12.62
N LEU A 533 -14.19 17.25 -11.79
CA LEU A 533 -14.60 16.98 -10.40
C LEU A 533 -14.75 18.28 -9.58
N ARG A 534 -13.86 19.26 -9.81
CA ARG A 534 -13.99 20.60 -9.20
C ARG A 534 -15.20 21.35 -9.75
N THR A 535 -15.45 21.32 -11.06
CA THR A 535 -16.64 21.96 -11.67
C THR A 535 -17.94 21.40 -11.09
N LEU A 536 -18.05 20.07 -10.96
CA LEU A 536 -19.21 19.42 -10.32
C LEU A 536 -19.43 19.94 -8.89
N HIS A 537 -18.36 20.15 -8.12
CA HIS A 537 -18.48 20.74 -6.78
C HIS A 537 -18.97 22.20 -6.83
N GLN A 538 -18.40 23.01 -7.72
CA GLN A 538 -18.73 24.43 -7.83
C GLN A 538 -20.17 24.67 -8.29
N GLU A 539 -20.70 23.85 -9.19
CA GLU A 539 -22.11 23.90 -9.60
C GLU A 539 -23.05 23.63 -8.42
N ARG A 540 -22.71 22.67 -7.55
CA ARG A 540 -23.47 22.36 -6.33
C ARG A 540 -23.36 23.49 -5.30
N LEU A 541 -22.18 24.08 -5.15
CA LEU A 541 -21.94 25.25 -4.29
C LEU A 541 -22.71 26.49 -4.77
N ALA A 542 -22.93 26.63 -6.07
CA ALA A 542 -23.72 27.72 -6.65
C ALA A 542 -25.25 27.52 -6.50
N GLY A 543 -25.68 26.44 -5.83
CA GLY A 543 -27.09 26.12 -5.64
C GLY A 543 -27.78 25.50 -6.86
N GLY A 544 -27.02 24.97 -7.82
CA GLY A 544 -27.57 24.29 -9.00
C GLY A 544 -28.37 23.02 -8.63
N GLU A 545 -29.36 22.67 -9.45
CA GLU A 545 -30.19 21.46 -9.26
C GLU A 545 -29.32 20.21 -9.17
N ALA A 546 -29.52 19.38 -8.13
CA ALA A 546 -28.79 18.13 -7.96
C ALA A 546 -29.72 16.92 -7.97
N THR A 547 -30.14 16.48 -9.16
CA THR A 547 -31.00 15.29 -9.31
C THR A 547 -30.22 13.97 -9.32
N ARG A 548 -28.90 14.01 -9.46
CA ARG A 548 -28.04 12.83 -9.51
C ARG A 548 -26.72 13.03 -8.75
N PRO A 549 -26.09 11.95 -8.26
CA PRO A 549 -24.84 12.03 -7.52
C PRO A 549 -23.69 12.61 -8.37
N PRO A 550 -22.84 13.49 -7.82
CA PRO A 550 -21.59 13.91 -8.45
C PRO A 550 -20.54 12.81 -8.26
N ALA A 551 -20.85 11.62 -8.78
CA ALA A 551 -20.07 10.41 -8.59
C ALA A 551 -19.66 9.81 -9.93
N THR A 552 -18.38 9.48 -10.04
CA THR A 552 -17.74 8.93 -11.23
C THR A 552 -17.17 7.56 -10.91
N LEU A 553 -17.46 6.59 -11.77
CA LEU A 553 -16.89 5.25 -11.74
C LEU A 553 -15.94 5.11 -12.94
N LEU A 554 -14.67 4.93 -12.64
CA LEU A 554 -13.60 4.71 -13.61
C LEU A 554 -13.24 3.22 -13.66
N THR A 555 -13.48 2.58 -14.80
CA THR A 555 -13.15 1.17 -15.00
C THR A 555 -11.90 0.99 -15.87
N ALA A 556 -11.06 0.02 -15.53
CA ALA A 556 -9.92 -0.34 -16.38
C ALA A 556 -9.43 -1.75 -16.09
N GLY A 557 -8.74 -2.35 -17.06
CA GLY A 557 -8.05 -3.62 -16.91
C GLY A 557 -7.03 -3.65 -15.75
N PRO A 558 -6.51 -4.84 -15.42
CA PRO A 558 -5.42 -4.95 -14.45
C PRO A 558 -4.21 -4.13 -14.91
N ALA A 559 -3.53 -3.51 -13.94
CA ALA A 559 -2.32 -2.72 -14.18
C ALA A 559 -2.43 -1.54 -15.16
N SER A 560 -3.63 -1.18 -15.62
CA SER A 560 -3.87 -0.05 -16.53
C SER A 560 -3.62 1.35 -15.94
N GLY A 561 -3.05 1.44 -14.73
CA GLY A 561 -2.68 2.72 -14.10
C GLY A 561 -3.77 3.44 -13.32
N LYS A 562 -4.84 2.76 -12.87
CA LYS A 562 -5.91 3.34 -12.03
C LYS A 562 -5.37 4.05 -10.77
N THR A 563 -4.53 3.37 -9.99
CA THR A 563 -3.92 3.92 -8.77
C THR A 563 -2.96 5.08 -9.07
N THR A 564 -2.26 5.02 -10.21
CA THR A 564 -1.42 6.12 -10.70
C THR A 564 -2.25 7.35 -11.00
N LEU A 565 -3.36 7.18 -11.73
CA LEU A 565 -4.29 8.26 -12.02
C LEU A 565 -4.90 8.85 -10.75
N LEU A 566 -5.28 8.01 -9.76
CA LEU A 566 -5.79 8.53 -8.48
C LEU A 566 -4.75 9.39 -7.76
N SER A 567 -3.48 8.97 -7.76
CA SER A 567 -2.40 9.79 -7.18
C SER A 567 -2.21 11.11 -7.93
N GLN A 568 -2.35 11.12 -9.27
CA GLN A 568 -2.37 12.36 -10.06
C GLN A 568 -3.53 13.26 -9.65
N VAL A 569 -4.75 12.71 -9.55
CA VAL A 569 -5.95 13.45 -9.14
C VAL A 569 -5.80 14.01 -7.74
N VAL A 570 -5.21 13.27 -6.79
CA VAL A 570 -4.87 13.77 -5.45
C VAL A 570 -4.00 15.01 -5.57
N VAL A 571 -2.84 14.91 -6.23
CA VAL A 571 -1.87 16.01 -6.32
C VAL A 571 -2.46 17.23 -7.02
N LEU A 572 -3.22 17.02 -8.10
CA LEU A 572 -3.86 18.09 -8.88
C LEU A 572 -5.02 18.78 -8.13
N SER A 573 -5.55 18.15 -7.08
CA SER A 573 -6.64 18.68 -6.27
C SER A 573 -6.16 19.44 -5.02
N LEU A 574 -4.87 19.36 -4.68
CA LEU A 574 -4.31 19.92 -3.44
C LEU A 574 -4.39 21.44 -3.34
N ASP A 575 -4.40 22.14 -4.47
CA ASP A 575 -4.46 23.61 -4.53
C ASP A 575 -5.91 24.14 -4.60
N GLY A 576 -6.93 23.26 -4.51
CA GLY A 576 -8.35 23.61 -4.58
C GLY A 576 -9.07 23.58 -3.22
N GLU A 577 -10.34 24.02 -3.20
CA GLU A 577 -11.20 24.05 -1.99
C GLU A 577 -11.58 22.66 -1.45
N LEU A 578 -11.61 21.67 -2.35
CA LEU A 578 -11.86 20.26 -2.04
C LEU A 578 -10.70 19.67 -1.23
N VAL A 579 -11.02 18.78 -0.30
CA VAL A 579 -10.09 18.04 0.54
C VAL A 579 -10.05 16.59 0.06
N PRO A 580 -8.97 16.12 -0.59
CA PRO A 580 -8.89 14.75 -1.05
C PRO A 580 -8.82 13.75 0.11
N ILE A 581 -9.60 12.68 0.00
CA ILE A 581 -9.61 11.53 0.92
C ILE A 581 -9.52 10.26 0.08
N LEU A 582 -8.34 9.65 0.07
CA LEU A 582 -8.10 8.39 -0.63
C LEU A 582 -8.33 7.20 0.30
N ILE A 583 -9.17 6.27 -0.14
CA ILE A 583 -9.52 5.07 0.62
C ILE A 583 -9.28 3.86 -0.27
N LYS A 584 -8.41 2.96 0.19
CA LYS A 584 -8.23 1.66 -0.43
C LYS A 584 -9.34 0.74 0.03
N MET A 585 -10.15 0.24 -0.89
CA MET A 585 -11.31 -0.60 -0.55
C MET A 585 -10.92 -1.90 0.14
N GLN A 586 -9.75 -2.45 -0.21
CA GLN A 586 -9.15 -3.57 0.50
C GLN A 586 -8.96 -3.28 2.00
N ILE A 587 -8.45 -2.10 2.39
CA ILE A 587 -8.23 -1.75 3.80
C ILE A 587 -9.57 -1.47 4.48
N LEU A 588 -10.49 -0.78 3.79
CA LEU A 588 -11.85 -0.56 4.32
C LEU A 588 -12.54 -1.89 4.63
N GLN A 589 -12.44 -2.87 3.74
CA GLN A 589 -12.98 -4.22 3.98
C GLN A 589 -12.34 -4.87 5.22
N GLN A 590 -11.02 -4.81 5.36
CA GLN A 590 -10.32 -5.34 6.53
C GLN A 590 -10.84 -4.70 7.83
N ARG A 591 -11.02 -3.37 7.84
CA ARG A 591 -11.57 -2.64 8.99
C ARG A 591 -13.01 -3.01 9.28
N LEU A 592 -13.84 -3.15 8.26
CA LEU A 592 -15.23 -3.57 8.38
C LEU A 592 -15.35 -4.94 9.05
N ILE A 593 -14.48 -5.89 8.69
CA ILE A 593 -14.44 -7.22 9.32
C ILE A 593 -13.98 -7.12 10.77
N SER A 594 -12.95 -6.31 11.04
CA SER A 594 -12.36 -6.20 12.38
C SER A 594 -13.20 -5.39 13.38
N SER A 595 -14.09 -4.53 12.91
CA SER A 595 -14.80 -3.56 13.76
C SER A 595 -16.23 -3.26 13.27
N PRO A 596 -17.08 -4.27 13.06
CA PRO A 596 -18.40 -4.10 12.45
C PRO A 596 -19.32 -3.12 13.20
N ASP A 597 -19.24 -3.08 14.54
CA ASP A 597 -20.07 -2.19 15.37
C ASP A 597 -19.78 -0.70 15.13
N ALA A 598 -18.53 -0.34 14.83
CA ALA A 598 -18.16 1.03 14.50
C ALA A 598 -18.79 1.47 13.16
N PHE A 599 -18.91 0.55 12.20
CA PHE A 599 -19.58 0.81 10.92
C PHE A 599 -21.11 0.82 11.06
N ALA A 600 -21.67 -0.01 11.94
CA ALA A 600 -23.10 -0.05 12.23
C ALA A 600 -23.64 1.26 12.81
N THR A 601 -22.81 1.97 13.59
CA THR A 601 -23.21 3.18 14.31
C THR A 601 -22.92 4.46 13.56
N ALA A 602 -22.00 4.47 12.59
CA ALA A 602 -21.64 5.66 11.82
C ALA A 602 -22.70 6.03 10.76
N TRP A 603 -22.77 7.32 10.42
CA TRP A 603 -23.60 7.83 9.32
C TRP A 603 -23.20 7.34 7.93
N ASN A 604 -21.94 6.94 7.74
CA ASN A 604 -21.44 6.24 6.56
C ASN A 604 -20.13 5.50 6.88
N TRP A 605 -19.74 4.58 6.00
CA TRP A 605 -18.58 3.73 6.19
C TRP A 605 -17.24 4.43 5.97
N VAL A 606 -17.23 5.54 5.23
CA VAL A 606 -16.02 6.37 5.09
C VAL A 606 -15.69 7.06 6.40
N ASP A 607 -16.68 7.63 7.09
CA ASP A 607 -16.48 8.23 8.41
C ASP A 607 -16.03 7.19 9.45
N ALA A 608 -16.66 6.01 9.47
CA ALA A 608 -16.24 4.91 10.34
C ALA A 608 -14.78 4.52 10.09
N TYR A 609 -14.40 4.38 8.82
CA TYR A 609 -13.02 4.10 8.42
C TYR A 609 -12.06 5.19 8.93
N LEU A 610 -12.35 6.46 8.69
CA LEU A 610 -11.50 7.57 9.14
C LEU A 610 -11.40 7.65 10.67
N ARG A 611 -12.49 7.35 11.38
CA ARG A 611 -12.53 7.30 12.85
C ARG A 611 -11.61 6.21 13.39
N ILE A 612 -11.60 5.04 12.76
CA ILE A 612 -10.74 3.91 13.15
C ILE A 612 -9.28 4.21 12.83
N GLU A 613 -8.98 4.70 11.63
CA GLU A 613 -7.61 4.94 11.16
C GLU A 613 -6.89 6.03 11.95
N HIS A 614 -7.60 7.07 12.37
CA HIS A 614 -6.99 8.21 13.05
C HIS A 614 -7.29 8.29 14.54
N GLY A 615 -8.36 7.62 15.00
CA GLY A 615 -8.89 7.73 16.37
C GLY A 615 -9.95 8.83 16.52
N GLU A 616 -10.94 8.58 17.37
CA GLU A 616 -12.12 9.45 17.56
C GLU A 616 -11.77 10.87 18.04
N THR A 617 -10.77 10.99 18.91
CA THR A 617 -10.31 12.29 19.45
C THR A 617 -9.28 12.97 18.55
N SER A 618 -8.92 12.39 17.40
CA SER A 618 -7.90 12.95 16.53
C SER A 618 -8.37 14.26 15.90
N PRO A 619 -7.58 15.35 16.00
CA PRO A 619 -7.87 16.60 15.30
C PRO A 619 -8.03 16.39 13.79
N LEU A 620 -7.21 15.52 13.20
CA LEU A 620 -7.25 15.21 11.77
C LEU A 620 -8.57 14.54 11.39
N TYR A 621 -9.00 13.52 12.13
CA TYR A 621 -10.30 12.86 11.90
C TYR A 621 -11.43 13.89 11.91
N ARG A 622 -11.47 14.76 12.93
CA ARG A 622 -12.54 15.75 13.08
C ARG A 622 -12.52 16.80 11.98
N MET A 623 -11.35 17.20 11.49
CA MET A 623 -11.23 18.04 10.30
C MET A 623 -11.76 17.36 9.05
N LEU A 624 -11.39 16.09 8.81
CA LEU A 624 -11.89 15.33 7.66
C LEU A 624 -13.41 15.10 7.74
N ARG A 625 -13.93 14.82 8.94
CA ARG A 625 -15.38 14.73 9.20
C ARG A 625 -16.07 16.07 8.91
N GLN A 626 -15.52 17.19 9.38
CA GLN A 626 -16.02 18.53 9.04
C GLN A 626 -16.08 18.73 7.52
N ALA A 627 -15.01 18.37 6.80
CA ALA A 627 -14.93 18.49 5.33
C ALA A 627 -16.03 17.66 4.63
N MET A 628 -16.29 16.44 5.09
CA MET A 628 -17.41 15.64 4.60
C MET A 628 -18.76 16.28 4.92
N MET A 629 -18.93 16.81 6.13
CA MET A 629 -20.20 17.43 6.55
C MET A 629 -20.59 18.63 5.70
N VAL A 630 -19.63 19.48 5.31
CA VAL A 630 -19.86 20.60 4.38
C VAL A 630 -19.69 20.23 2.90
N ARG A 631 -19.55 18.94 2.58
CA ARG A 631 -19.37 18.43 1.19
C ARG A 631 -18.15 18.98 0.46
N ARG A 632 -17.13 19.39 1.20
CA ARG A 632 -15.79 19.75 0.69
C ARG A 632 -14.87 18.53 0.53
N ALA A 633 -15.30 17.35 0.96
CA ALA A 633 -14.50 16.13 0.74
C ALA A 633 -14.56 15.69 -0.74
N LEU A 634 -13.39 15.45 -1.34
CA LEU A 634 -13.24 14.70 -2.58
C LEU A 634 -12.91 13.26 -2.21
N LEU A 635 -13.90 12.37 -2.33
CA LEU A 635 -13.75 10.98 -1.97
C LEU A 635 -13.18 10.19 -3.15
N LEU A 636 -12.03 9.54 -2.94
CA LEU A 636 -11.35 8.72 -3.93
C LEU A 636 -11.34 7.27 -3.42
N LEU A 637 -12.10 6.38 -4.05
CA LEU A 637 -12.22 4.98 -3.66
C LEU A 637 -11.39 4.12 -4.62
N ASP A 638 -10.27 3.58 -4.16
CA ASP A 638 -9.39 2.76 -4.98
C ASP A 638 -9.78 1.28 -4.87
N GLY A 639 -10.18 0.70 -6.00
CA GLY A 639 -10.37 -0.73 -6.20
C GLY A 639 -11.66 -1.30 -5.59
N LEU A 640 -12.85 -0.86 -6.02
CA LEU A 640 -14.14 -1.46 -5.59
C LEU A 640 -14.18 -2.98 -5.79
N ASP A 641 -13.50 -3.50 -6.82
CA ASP A 641 -13.39 -4.94 -7.07
C ASP A 641 -12.59 -5.70 -5.99
N GLU A 642 -11.91 -4.99 -5.09
CA GLU A 642 -11.07 -5.53 -4.02
C GLU A 642 -11.80 -5.60 -2.67
N GLY A 643 -13.13 -5.49 -2.65
CA GLY A 643 -13.96 -5.57 -1.44
C GLY A 643 -14.14 -6.98 -0.84
N GLY A 644 -13.50 -8.01 -1.40
CA GLY A 644 -13.50 -9.39 -0.89
C GLY A 644 -14.91 -9.95 -0.62
N THR A 645 -15.12 -10.57 0.55
CA THR A 645 -16.41 -11.16 0.93
C THR A 645 -17.52 -10.13 1.12
N ASN A 646 -17.16 -8.88 1.42
CA ASN A 646 -18.11 -7.79 1.66
C ASN A 646 -18.31 -6.90 0.43
N ARG A 647 -17.77 -7.27 -0.74
CA ARG A 647 -17.81 -6.47 -1.97
C ARG A 647 -19.21 -5.98 -2.30
N GLU A 648 -20.20 -6.87 -2.27
CA GLU A 648 -21.58 -6.50 -2.61
C GLU A 648 -22.16 -5.44 -1.65
N GLN A 649 -21.82 -5.54 -0.36
CA GLN A 649 -22.28 -4.59 0.66
C GLN A 649 -21.55 -3.25 0.52
N ILE A 650 -20.25 -3.27 0.21
CA ILE A 650 -19.46 -2.06 -0.08
C ILE A 650 -20.02 -1.35 -1.31
N GLU A 651 -20.25 -2.07 -2.42
CA GLU A 651 -20.85 -1.51 -3.63
C GLU A 651 -22.22 -0.88 -3.34
N ARG A 652 -23.06 -1.59 -2.57
CA ARG A 652 -24.37 -1.07 -2.14
C ARG A 652 -24.22 0.21 -1.34
N HIS A 653 -23.37 0.21 -0.32
CA HIS A 653 -23.16 1.37 0.53
C HIS A 653 -22.66 2.59 -0.26
N VAL A 654 -21.74 2.38 -1.21
CA VAL A 654 -21.24 3.44 -2.08
C VAL A 654 -22.35 4.02 -2.95
N ALA A 655 -23.18 3.19 -3.57
CA ALA A 655 -24.23 3.62 -4.50
C ALA A 655 -25.47 4.20 -3.79
N GLU A 656 -25.89 3.62 -2.67
CA GLU A 656 -27.19 3.89 -2.03
C GLU A 656 -27.08 4.76 -0.77
N VAL A 657 -25.88 4.86 -0.16
CA VAL A 657 -25.65 5.69 1.04
C VAL A 657 -24.69 6.83 0.74
N LEU A 658 -23.49 6.55 0.22
CA LEU A 658 -22.44 7.56 0.08
C LEU A 658 -22.71 8.52 -1.09
N ALA A 659 -23.05 8.01 -2.27
CA ALA A 659 -23.30 8.84 -3.44
C ALA A 659 -24.51 9.79 -3.26
N PRO A 660 -25.66 9.35 -2.70
CA PRO A 660 -26.79 10.24 -2.43
C PRO A 660 -26.51 11.31 -1.38
N GLN A 661 -25.45 11.19 -0.58
CA GLN A 661 -25.02 12.27 0.32
C GLN A 661 -24.47 13.48 -0.45
N GLY A 662 -24.14 13.37 -1.74
CA GLY A 662 -23.75 14.50 -2.58
C GLY A 662 -22.29 14.94 -2.44
N HIS A 663 -21.43 14.05 -1.93
CA HIS A 663 -19.97 14.21 -1.99
C HIS A 663 -19.48 14.03 -3.42
N VAL A 664 -18.46 14.79 -3.82
CA VAL A 664 -17.76 14.51 -5.08
C VAL A 664 -16.97 13.22 -4.90
N LEU A 665 -17.27 12.23 -5.74
CA LEU A 665 -16.80 10.86 -5.58
C LEU A 665 -16.17 10.35 -6.87
N LEU A 666 -14.96 9.81 -6.80
CA LEU A 666 -14.33 9.04 -7.87
C LEU A 666 -14.00 7.64 -7.34
N ALA A 667 -14.64 6.62 -7.89
CA ALA A 667 -14.37 5.23 -7.56
C ALA A 667 -13.70 4.53 -8.74
N THR A 668 -12.74 3.65 -8.46
CA THR A 668 -12.06 2.85 -9.48
C THR A 668 -12.44 1.38 -9.34
N SER A 669 -12.53 0.66 -10.45
CA SER A 669 -12.81 -0.79 -10.44
C SER A 669 -12.26 -1.48 -11.69
N ARG A 670 -12.14 -2.81 -11.65
CA ARG A 670 -12.09 -3.63 -12.87
C ARG A 670 -13.49 -3.83 -13.46
N PRO A 671 -13.64 -3.96 -14.79
CA PRO A 671 -14.93 -4.22 -15.43
C PRO A 671 -15.62 -5.49 -14.93
N ALA A 672 -14.89 -6.60 -14.81
CA ALA A 672 -15.44 -7.88 -14.34
C ALA A 672 -15.79 -7.91 -12.84
N GLY A 673 -15.46 -6.85 -12.10
CA GLY A 673 -15.49 -6.82 -10.64
C GLY A 673 -16.68 -6.10 -10.03
N ILE A 674 -17.60 -5.53 -10.82
CA ILE A 674 -18.61 -4.59 -10.34
C ILE A 674 -20.04 -4.94 -10.80
N GLY A 675 -21.03 -4.72 -9.93
CA GLY A 675 -22.44 -4.84 -10.27
C GLY A 675 -22.94 -3.65 -11.09
N GLU A 676 -22.83 -3.72 -12.41
CA GLU A 676 -23.15 -2.63 -13.36
C GLU A 676 -24.49 -1.91 -13.10
N ALA A 677 -25.55 -2.66 -12.76
CA ALA A 677 -26.87 -2.09 -12.51
C ALA A 677 -26.91 -1.08 -11.33
N ARG A 678 -26.02 -1.24 -10.34
CA ARG A 678 -26.00 -0.40 -9.12
C ARG A 678 -25.44 0.99 -9.38
N PHE A 679 -24.53 1.11 -10.35
CA PHE A 679 -23.83 2.36 -10.66
C PHE A 679 -24.39 3.04 -11.91
N THR A 680 -25.68 2.84 -12.20
CA THR A 680 -26.37 3.46 -13.34
C THR A 680 -26.49 4.98 -13.19
N SER A 681 -26.56 5.49 -11.96
CA SER A 681 -26.58 6.92 -11.64
C SER A 681 -25.19 7.57 -11.67
N PHE A 682 -24.13 6.78 -11.79
CA PHE A 682 -22.75 7.27 -11.82
C PHE A 682 -22.33 7.62 -13.24
N HIS A 683 -21.47 8.62 -13.33
CA HIS A 683 -20.71 8.89 -14.51
C HIS A 683 -19.74 7.76 -14.81
N ARG A 684 -19.78 7.20 -16.02
CA ARG A 684 -18.92 6.09 -16.43
C ARG A 684 -17.75 6.59 -17.27
N LEU A 685 -16.55 6.29 -16.81
CA LEU A 685 -15.31 6.53 -17.53
C LEU A 685 -14.52 5.21 -17.60
N SER A 686 -13.65 5.09 -18.58
CA SER A 686 -12.71 3.98 -18.71
C SER A 686 -11.33 4.46 -19.10
N LEU A 687 -10.28 3.76 -18.70
CA LEU A 687 -8.92 4.06 -19.19
C LEU A 687 -8.68 3.39 -20.53
N SER A 688 -8.16 4.18 -21.48
CA SER A 688 -7.74 3.72 -22.79
C SER A 688 -6.34 3.10 -22.73
N PRO A 689 -6.01 2.15 -23.64
CA PRO A 689 -4.64 1.74 -23.88
C PRO A 689 -3.74 2.92 -24.29
N LEU A 690 -2.44 2.85 -23.99
CA LEU A 690 -1.50 3.92 -24.33
C LEU A 690 -1.24 4.01 -25.84
N MET A 691 -1.43 5.20 -26.39
CA MET A 691 -1.11 5.52 -27.78
C MET A 691 0.41 5.54 -28.01
N PRO A 692 0.89 5.27 -29.24
CA PRO A 692 2.32 5.30 -29.56
C PRO A 692 3.01 6.62 -29.17
N GLU A 693 2.35 7.76 -29.36
CA GLU A 693 2.91 9.07 -28.97
C GLU A 693 3.04 9.22 -27.43
N GLN A 694 2.11 8.66 -26.67
CA GLN A 694 2.17 8.64 -25.20
C GLN A 694 3.30 7.73 -24.71
N GLN A 695 3.49 6.57 -25.36
CA GLN A 695 4.61 5.68 -25.07
C GLN A 695 5.94 6.36 -25.36
N GLU A 696 6.06 7.05 -26.51
CA GLU A 696 7.26 7.82 -26.85
C GLU A 696 7.56 8.91 -25.84
N HIS A 697 6.57 9.72 -25.50
CA HIS A 697 6.73 10.81 -24.55
C HIS A 697 7.21 10.32 -23.18
N ALA A 698 6.56 9.27 -22.66
CA ALA A 698 6.91 8.69 -21.36
C ALA A 698 8.33 8.12 -21.34
N LEU A 699 8.74 7.42 -22.40
CA LEU A 699 10.10 6.86 -22.50
C LEU A 699 11.15 7.96 -22.62
N VAL A 700 10.91 8.99 -23.43
CA VAL A 700 11.82 10.14 -23.58
C VAL A 700 11.98 10.89 -22.26
N GLN A 701 10.89 11.11 -21.51
CA GLN A 701 10.96 11.75 -20.19
C GLN A 701 11.70 10.90 -19.17
N ARG A 702 11.57 9.57 -19.25
CA ARG A 702 12.14 8.65 -18.27
C ARG A 702 13.63 8.40 -18.46
N VAL A 703 14.07 8.04 -19.66
CA VAL A 703 15.46 7.64 -19.95
C VAL A 703 16.25 8.70 -20.74
N GLY A 704 15.59 9.78 -21.15
CA GLY A 704 16.17 10.83 -21.98
C GLY A 704 16.18 10.46 -23.48
N LYS A 705 16.15 11.48 -24.34
CA LYS A 705 15.98 11.33 -25.80
C LYS A 705 17.01 10.39 -26.45
N ALA A 706 18.28 10.43 -26.01
CA ALA A 706 19.34 9.61 -26.59
C ALA A 706 19.19 8.11 -26.27
N GLN A 707 18.82 7.77 -25.03
CA GLN A 707 18.61 6.37 -24.62
C GLN A 707 17.23 5.85 -25.05
N ALA A 708 16.24 6.73 -25.21
CA ALA A 708 14.91 6.36 -25.68
C ALA A 708 14.92 5.87 -27.13
N ALA A 709 15.78 6.41 -28.01
CA ALA A 709 15.80 6.06 -29.43
C ALA A 709 15.90 4.53 -29.71
N PRO A 710 16.90 3.79 -29.18
CA PRO A 710 16.98 2.33 -29.37
C PRO A 710 15.84 1.58 -28.66
N LEU A 711 15.32 2.10 -27.55
CA LEU A 711 14.19 1.50 -26.84
C LEU A 711 12.88 1.65 -27.63
N LEU A 712 12.68 2.79 -28.30
CA LEU A 712 11.52 3.06 -29.15
C LEU A 712 11.50 2.16 -30.40
N GLU A 713 12.67 1.85 -30.96
CA GLU A 713 12.78 0.85 -32.03
C GLU A 713 12.30 -0.53 -31.55
N TYR A 714 12.73 -0.95 -30.35
CA TYR A 714 12.25 -2.19 -29.75
C TYR A 714 10.73 -2.16 -29.50
N VAL A 715 10.20 -1.09 -28.91
CA VAL A 715 8.77 -0.93 -28.62
C VAL A 715 7.91 -0.94 -29.88
N ARG A 716 8.40 -0.36 -30.98
CA ARG A 716 7.66 -0.31 -32.25
C ARG A 716 7.71 -1.64 -33.00
N ASP A 717 8.88 -2.27 -33.06
CA ASP A 717 9.13 -3.31 -34.06
C ASP A 717 9.23 -4.73 -33.48
N ARG A 718 9.44 -4.87 -32.16
CA ARG A 718 9.79 -6.17 -31.55
C ARG A 718 9.02 -6.49 -30.26
N VAL A 719 8.27 -5.54 -29.71
CA VAL A 719 7.54 -5.77 -28.47
C VAL A 719 6.44 -6.82 -28.70
N PRO A 720 6.21 -7.74 -27.74
CA PRO A 720 5.14 -8.72 -27.87
C PRO A 720 3.76 -8.05 -28.02
N ILE A 721 2.90 -8.71 -28.79
CA ILE A 721 1.49 -8.32 -28.94
C ILE A 721 0.66 -9.24 -28.04
N ASP A 722 -0.26 -8.64 -27.30
CA ASP A 722 -1.24 -9.34 -26.49
C ASP A 722 -2.28 -10.00 -27.42
N ALA A 723 -2.44 -11.32 -27.31
CA ALA A 723 -3.27 -12.09 -28.23
C ALA A 723 -4.78 -11.85 -28.05
N GLU A 724 -5.23 -11.44 -26.86
CA GLU A 724 -6.65 -11.18 -26.57
C GLU A 724 -7.08 -9.79 -27.05
N THR A 725 -6.24 -8.78 -26.79
CA THR A 725 -6.56 -7.37 -27.07
C THR A 725 -6.05 -6.90 -28.43
N GLY A 726 -5.09 -7.61 -29.03
CA GLY A 726 -4.44 -7.23 -30.28
C GLY A 726 -3.52 -6.01 -30.18
N HIS A 727 -3.29 -5.49 -28.97
CA HIS A 727 -2.42 -4.35 -28.71
C HIS A 727 -1.00 -4.81 -28.35
N CYS A 728 -0.01 -3.94 -28.58
CA CYS A 728 1.32 -4.13 -27.99
C CYS A 728 1.20 -4.21 -26.47
N ILE A 729 1.93 -5.12 -25.82
CA ILE A 729 1.86 -5.24 -24.35
C ILE A 729 2.20 -3.93 -23.63
N THR A 730 3.04 -3.07 -24.24
CA THR A 730 3.42 -1.74 -23.74
C THR A 730 2.33 -0.69 -23.88
N ALA A 731 1.20 -1.01 -24.51
CA ALA A 731 -0.01 -0.21 -24.41
C ALA A 731 -0.56 -0.22 -22.95
N ASN A 732 -0.12 -1.17 -22.12
CA ASN A 732 -0.35 -1.14 -20.67
C ASN A 732 0.77 -0.32 -19.96
N PRO A 733 0.43 0.68 -19.14
CA PRO A 733 1.42 1.52 -18.44
C PRO A 733 2.41 0.77 -17.57
N LEU A 734 1.99 -0.30 -16.89
CA LEU A 734 2.91 -1.12 -16.09
C LEU A 734 3.93 -1.83 -16.97
N MET A 735 3.47 -2.38 -18.10
CA MET A 735 4.34 -3.08 -19.05
C MET A 735 5.33 -2.12 -19.71
N LEU A 736 4.90 -0.90 -20.07
CA LEU A 736 5.80 0.14 -20.56
C LEU A 736 6.86 0.50 -19.51
N SER A 737 6.44 0.70 -18.24
CA SER A 737 7.35 0.94 -17.13
C SER A 737 8.34 -0.21 -16.96
N MET A 738 7.87 -1.45 -17.06
CA MET A 738 8.71 -2.64 -16.94
C MET A 738 9.73 -2.75 -18.06
N VAL A 739 9.32 -2.55 -19.31
CA VAL A 739 10.22 -2.54 -20.47
C VAL A 739 11.30 -1.46 -20.31
N ALA A 740 10.94 -0.27 -19.84
CA ALA A 740 11.90 0.79 -19.56
C ALA A 740 12.88 0.39 -18.44
N SER A 741 12.41 -0.15 -17.31
CA SER A 741 13.28 -0.62 -16.23
C SER A 741 14.23 -1.73 -16.70
N VAL A 742 13.72 -2.69 -17.46
CA VAL A 742 14.51 -3.80 -17.99
C VAL A 742 15.57 -3.31 -18.96
N PHE A 743 15.23 -2.34 -19.83
CA PHE A 743 16.19 -1.72 -20.74
C PHE A 743 17.34 -1.04 -19.99
N GLU A 744 17.04 -0.24 -18.97
CA GLU A 744 18.06 0.41 -18.14
C GLU A 744 18.97 -0.61 -17.43
N LEU A 745 18.38 -1.69 -16.89
CA LEU A 745 19.11 -2.75 -16.17
C LEU A 745 19.96 -3.62 -17.10
N ARG A 746 19.53 -3.80 -18.35
CA ARG A 746 20.19 -4.63 -19.37
C ARG A 746 20.97 -3.80 -20.37
N SER A 747 21.42 -2.60 -19.99
CA SER A 747 22.21 -1.73 -20.87
C SER A 747 23.39 -2.49 -21.49
N GLY A 748 23.39 -2.64 -22.82
CA GLY A 748 24.40 -3.40 -23.57
C GLY A 748 24.07 -4.89 -23.82
N LEU A 749 22.91 -5.38 -23.38
CA LEU A 749 22.43 -6.74 -23.61
C LEU A 749 21.15 -6.75 -24.48
N PRO A 750 20.83 -7.87 -25.16
CA PRO A 750 19.58 -8.00 -25.90
C PRO A 750 18.34 -7.89 -25.00
N MET A 751 17.30 -7.22 -25.53
CA MET A 751 15.98 -7.13 -24.89
C MET A 751 15.21 -8.46 -24.99
N PRO A 752 14.35 -8.78 -24.01
CA PRO A 752 13.45 -9.94 -24.06
C PRO A 752 12.59 -9.96 -25.32
N THR A 753 12.27 -11.15 -25.83
CA THR A 753 11.45 -11.34 -27.04
C THR A 753 10.05 -11.87 -26.76
N THR A 754 9.83 -12.39 -25.55
CA THR A 754 8.53 -12.90 -25.10
C THR A 754 8.08 -12.24 -23.79
N VAL A 755 6.78 -12.29 -23.49
CA VAL A 755 6.21 -11.81 -22.22
C VAL A 755 6.80 -12.59 -21.04
N ALA A 756 6.99 -13.91 -21.19
CA ALA A 756 7.55 -14.76 -20.16
C ALA A 756 8.99 -14.36 -19.80
N GLU A 757 9.85 -14.14 -20.80
CA GLU A 757 11.23 -13.66 -20.59
C GLU A 757 11.25 -12.29 -19.89
N LEU A 758 10.31 -11.40 -20.24
CA LEU A 758 10.20 -10.09 -19.61
C LEU A 758 9.84 -10.21 -18.12
N TYR A 759 8.88 -11.04 -17.76
CA TYR A 759 8.49 -11.31 -16.37
C TYR A 759 9.56 -12.10 -15.60
N GLU A 760 10.31 -12.99 -16.25
CA GLU A 760 11.41 -13.73 -15.64
C GLU A 760 12.52 -12.76 -15.21
N VAL A 761 12.99 -11.91 -16.13
CA VAL A 761 13.99 -10.87 -15.82
C VAL A 761 13.48 -9.95 -14.72
N ALA A 762 12.21 -9.53 -14.81
CA ALA A 762 11.60 -8.64 -13.83
C ALA A 762 11.55 -9.26 -12.42
N SER A 763 11.12 -10.52 -12.32
CA SER A 763 11.03 -11.27 -11.06
C SER A 763 12.41 -11.54 -10.46
N ASP A 764 13.40 -11.87 -11.28
CA ASP A 764 14.79 -12.07 -10.85
C ASP A 764 15.38 -10.80 -10.23
N VAL A 765 15.12 -9.64 -10.85
CA VAL A 765 15.57 -8.34 -10.35
C VAL A 765 14.89 -8.01 -9.02
N MET A 766 13.56 -8.19 -8.92
CA MET A 766 12.83 -7.96 -7.67
C MET A 766 13.34 -8.86 -6.54
N LEU A 767 13.57 -10.14 -6.82
CA LEU A 767 14.10 -11.10 -5.87
C LEU A 767 15.53 -10.76 -5.44
N SER A 768 16.39 -10.36 -6.37
CA SER A 768 17.78 -9.97 -6.11
C SER A 768 17.85 -8.71 -5.24
N ARG A 769 16.90 -7.78 -5.40
CA ARG A 769 16.72 -6.65 -4.49
C ARG A 769 16.31 -7.14 -3.09
N GLY A 770 15.45 -8.14 -2.97
CA GLY A 770 15.13 -8.74 -1.66
C GLY A 770 16.30 -9.46 -0.95
N GLY A 771 17.45 -9.63 -1.61
CA GLY A 771 18.62 -10.37 -1.13
C GLY A 771 18.94 -11.60 -2.00
N ALA A 772 19.84 -12.48 -1.54
CA ALA A 772 20.11 -13.74 -2.24
C ALA A 772 18.90 -14.67 -2.15
N ALA A 773 18.03 -14.67 -3.17
CA ALA A 773 16.87 -15.53 -3.22
C ALA A 773 17.27 -17.00 -3.36
N SER A 774 17.17 -17.76 -2.28
CA SER A 774 17.40 -19.21 -2.32
C SER A 774 16.35 -19.90 -3.19
N GLY A 775 16.70 -21.02 -3.81
CA GLY A 775 15.72 -21.84 -4.54
C GLY A 775 14.54 -22.30 -3.67
N ALA A 776 14.74 -22.40 -2.35
CA ALA A 776 13.68 -22.68 -1.39
C ALA A 776 12.70 -21.51 -1.25
N LEU A 777 13.20 -20.27 -1.16
CA LEU A 777 12.34 -19.08 -1.12
C LEU A 777 11.52 -18.93 -2.40
N ARG A 778 12.13 -19.17 -3.57
CA ARG A 778 11.41 -19.14 -4.85
C ARG A 778 10.26 -20.16 -4.88
N ARG A 779 10.50 -21.40 -4.44
CA ARG A 779 9.45 -22.43 -4.35
C ARG A 779 8.34 -22.05 -3.39
N LEU A 780 8.68 -21.48 -2.23
CA LEU A 780 7.69 -21.03 -1.26
C LEU A 780 6.83 -19.91 -1.83
N LEU A 781 7.43 -18.87 -2.42
CA LEU A 781 6.69 -17.77 -3.04
C LEU A 781 5.76 -18.25 -4.15
N GLN A 782 6.22 -19.16 -5.02
CA GLN A 782 5.38 -19.78 -6.06
C GLN A 782 4.18 -20.51 -5.45
N ALA A 783 4.40 -21.30 -4.40
CA ALA A 783 3.32 -22.00 -3.70
C ALA A 783 2.35 -21.01 -3.03
N VAL A 784 2.82 -19.93 -2.42
CA VAL A 784 1.99 -18.89 -1.80
C VAL A 784 1.12 -18.20 -2.83
N PHE A 785 1.68 -17.79 -3.96
CA PHE A 785 0.91 -17.16 -5.04
C PHE A 785 -0.12 -18.13 -5.63
N PHE A 786 0.20 -19.41 -5.71
CA PHE A 786 -0.74 -20.44 -6.12
C PHE A 786 -1.91 -20.56 -5.13
N GLU A 787 -1.65 -20.67 -3.83
CA GLU A 787 -2.72 -20.77 -2.82
C GLU A 787 -3.61 -19.53 -2.79
N ALA A 788 -3.00 -18.35 -2.94
CA ALA A 788 -3.72 -17.08 -3.06
C ALA A 788 -4.61 -17.06 -4.32
N GLN A 789 -4.09 -17.49 -5.48
CA GLN A 789 -4.82 -17.53 -6.74
C GLN A 789 -6.00 -18.53 -6.70
N VAL A 790 -5.78 -19.75 -6.19
CA VAL A 790 -6.84 -20.77 -6.03
C VAL A 790 -7.94 -20.25 -5.10
N SER A 791 -7.55 -19.53 -4.05
CA SER A 791 -8.48 -18.94 -3.09
C SER A 791 -9.12 -17.63 -3.58
N GLN A 792 -8.81 -17.16 -4.79
CA GLN A 792 -9.21 -15.85 -5.33
C GLN A 792 -8.86 -14.69 -4.37
N ARG A 793 -7.80 -14.83 -3.59
CA ARG A 793 -7.29 -13.84 -2.63
C ARG A 793 -6.15 -13.09 -3.30
N ARG A 794 -6.25 -11.76 -3.33
CA ARG A 794 -5.17 -10.88 -3.80
C ARG A 794 -4.26 -10.37 -2.68
N VAL A 795 -4.61 -10.70 -1.43
CA VAL A 795 -3.84 -10.43 -0.22
C VAL A 795 -3.31 -11.75 0.29
N ILE A 796 -2.00 -11.81 0.51
CA ILE A 796 -1.37 -12.95 1.15
C ILE A 796 -1.50 -12.74 2.65
N GLU A 797 -2.28 -13.61 3.30
CA GLU A 797 -2.42 -13.69 4.75
C GLU A 797 -1.64 -14.93 5.25
N ASP A 798 -1.44 -15.03 6.57
CA ASP A 798 -0.70 -16.14 7.20
C ASP A 798 -1.25 -17.50 6.77
N ARG A 799 -2.56 -17.59 6.53
CA ARG A 799 -3.19 -18.82 6.04
C ARG A 799 -2.62 -19.28 4.69
N GLN A 800 -2.46 -18.40 3.71
CA GLN A 800 -1.90 -18.81 2.41
C GLN A 800 -0.42 -19.18 2.54
N LEU A 801 0.30 -18.52 3.44
CA LEU A 801 1.68 -18.87 3.78
C LEU A 801 1.76 -20.28 4.38
N ASP A 802 0.91 -20.57 5.35
CA ASP A 802 0.84 -21.86 6.05
C ASP A 802 0.39 -22.98 5.11
N GLU A 803 -0.64 -22.74 4.28
CA GLU A 803 -1.09 -23.72 3.29
C GLU A 803 -0.02 -23.99 2.24
N ALA A 804 0.71 -22.96 1.78
CA ALA A 804 1.81 -23.13 0.84
C ALA A 804 2.97 -23.92 1.46
N ALA A 805 3.36 -23.59 2.68
CA ALA A 805 4.40 -24.31 3.41
C ALA A 805 4.00 -25.78 3.66
N LEU A 806 2.76 -26.01 4.09
CA LEU A 806 2.22 -27.35 4.32
C LEU A 806 2.06 -28.13 3.02
N GLY A 807 1.65 -27.49 1.93
CA GLY A 807 1.55 -28.10 0.60
C GLY A 807 2.91 -28.52 0.04
N LEU A 808 3.98 -27.78 0.37
CA LEU A 808 5.35 -28.12 -0.02
C LEU A 808 5.96 -29.25 0.82
N ASP A 809 5.67 -29.32 2.13
CA ASP A 809 6.24 -30.33 3.03
C ASP A 809 5.39 -31.60 3.14
N ARG A 810 4.05 -31.45 3.24
CA ARG A 810 3.08 -32.51 3.52
C ARG A 810 1.76 -32.30 2.74
N PRO A 811 1.76 -32.51 1.42
CA PRO A 811 0.57 -32.30 0.58
C PRO A 811 -0.63 -33.15 1.02
N GLU A 812 -0.40 -34.38 1.48
CA GLU A 812 -1.46 -35.27 1.98
C GLU A 812 -2.17 -34.72 3.23
N ALA A 813 -1.43 -34.03 4.11
CA ALA A 813 -1.98 -33.43 5.32
C ALA A 813 -2.84 -32.21 4.99
N LEU A 814 -2.37 -31.36 4.07
CA LEU A 814 -3.17 -30.24 3.55
C LEU A 814 -4.46 -30.75 2.90
N GLU A 815 -4.38 -31.80 2.08
CA GLU A 815 -5.54 -32.40 1.42
C GLU A 815 -6.52 -33.00 2.43
N ALA A 816 -6.05 -33.64 3.50
CA ALA A 816 -6.91 -34.12 4.57
C ALA A 816 -7.62 -32.97 5.32
N ILE A 817 -6.92 -31.85 5.56
CA ILE A 817 -7.50 -30.63 6.15
C ILE A 817 -8.56 -30.04 5.22
N ARG A 818 -8.27 -29.94 3.93
CA ARG A 818 -9.21 -29.45 2.91
C ARG A 818 -10.43 -30.33 2.77
N LYS A 819 -10.28 -31.65 2.72
CA LYS A 819 -11.41 -32.60 2.72
C LYS A 819 -12.27 -32.48 3.97
N ARG A 820 -11.66 -32.26 5.15
CA ARG A 820 -12.40 -32.01 6.39
C ARG A 820 -13.11 -30.65 6.37
N ALA A 821 -12.53 -29.62 5.76
CA ALA A 821 -13.15 -28.30 5.60
C ALA A 821 -14.26 -28.28 4.54
N ALA A 822 -14.09 -28.99 3.42
CA ALA A 822 -15.05 -29.13 2.34
C ALA A 822 -16.25 -30.04 2.68
N ALA A 823 -16.14 -30.85 3.75
CA ALA A 823 -17.28 -31.52 4.37
C ALA A 823 -18.25 -30.54 5.09
N SER A 824 -17.90 -29.25 5.13
CA SER A 824 -18.81 -28.13 5.44
C SER A 824 -19.37 -27.55 4.12
N PRO A 825 -20.67 -27.20 4.03
CA PRO A 825 -21.40 -27.16 2.78
C PRO A 825 -21.19 -25.87 1.97
N PHE A 826 -20.00 -25.66 1.38
CA PHE A 826 -19.81 -24.62 0.36
C PHE A 826 -18.81 -25.08 -0.72
N ASP A 827 -19.33 -25.23 -1.93
CA ASP A 827 -18.64 -25.76 -3.11
C ASP A 827 -18.05 -24.60 -3.93
N MET A 828 -16.76 -24.67 -4.28
CA MET A 828 -16.10 -23.76 -5.22
C MET A 828 -15.30 -24.57 -6.23
N ARG A 829 -15.81 -24.68 -7.46
CA ARG A 829 -15.04 -25.07 -8.66
C ARG A 829 -15.38 -24.10 -9.78
N SER A 830 -14.40 -23.33 -10.23
CA SER A 830 -14.52 -22.45 -11.40
C SER A 830 -13.99 -23.14 -12.65
N SER A 831 -14.83 -23.17 -13.69
CA SER A 831 -14.49 -23.52 -15.06
C SER A 831 -13.64 -22.44 -15.71
N ASN A 832 -12.41 -22.75 -16.14
CA ASN A 832 -11.73 -22.10 -17.26
C ASN A 832 -10.69 -23.09 -17.83
N SER A 833 -10.57 -23.11 -19.16
CA SER A 833 -9.62 -23.96 -19.89
C SER A 833 -8.17 -23.61 -19.56
N VAL A 834 -7.32 -24.63 -19.46
CA VAL A 834 -5.91 -24.49 -19.07
C VAL A 834 -5.02 -24.44 -20.32
N GLU A 835 -4.05 -23.51 -20.37
CA GLU A 835 -3.18 -23.28 -21.53
C GLU A 835 -1.71 -23.69 -21.26
N ASN A 836 -0.95 -23.91 -22.34
CA ASN A 836 0.50 -24.08 -22.30
C ASN A 836 1.22 -22.96 -21.54
N GLY A 837 2.03 -23.34 -20.55
CA GLY A 837 2.75 -22.42 -19.66
C GLY A 837 2.07 -22.17 -18.32
N HIS A 838 0.82 -22.61 -18.12
CA HIS A 838 0.14 -22.54 -16.82
C HIS A 838 0.68 -23.58 -15.83
N PHE A 839 0.74 -23.22 -14.55
CA PHE A 839 1.14 -24.13 -13.47
C PHE A 839 -0.12 -24.77 -12.85
N GLY A 840 -0.23 -26.09 -12.88
CA GLY A 840 -1.43 -26.83 -12.45
C GLY A 840 -1.15 -27.90 -11.39
N GLU A 841 -2.20 -28.33 -10.69
CA GLU A 841 -2.19 -29.45 -9.74
C GLU A 841 -2.99 -30.62 -10.33
N ILE A 842 -2.41 -31.82 -10.29
CA ILE A 842 -3.09 -33.04 -10.75
C ILE A 842 -4.12 -33.42 -9.67
N VAL A 843 -5.41 -33.36 -10.02
CA VAL A 843 -6.51 -33.64 -9.09
C VAL A 843 -6.86 -35.13 -9.00
N GLU A 844 -6.57 -35.93 -10.04
CA GLU A 844 -6.94 -37.35 -10.11
C GLU A 844 -5.82 -38.22 -10.70
N GLY A 845 -5.70 -39.48 -10.23
CA GLY A 845 -4.71 -40.47 -10.71
C GLY A 845 -3.49 -40.69 -9.80
N GLU A 846 -2.52 -41.50 -10.27
CA GLU A 846 -1.31 -41.91 -9.51
C GLU A 846 -0.38 -40.74 -9.14
N HIS A 847 -0.61 -39.57 -9.73
CA HIS A 847 0.14 -38.35 -9.47
C HIS A 847 -0.72 -37.25 -8.84
N SER A 848 -1.89 -37.60 -8.29
CA SER A 848 -2.77 -36.68 -7.56
C SER A 848 -1.99 -35.95 -6.45
N GLY A 849 -2.16 -34.63 -6.38
CA GLY A 849 -1.44 -33.73 -5.48
C GLY A 849 -0.06 -33.26 -5.97
N LYS A 850 0.44 -33.74 -7.11
CA LYS A 850 1.68 -33.21 -7.73
C LYS A 850 1.39 -31.96 -8.56
N ARG A 851 2.32 -30.99 -8.53
CA ARG A 851 2.21 -29.69 -9.20
C ARG A 851 3.32 -29.51 -10.25
N GLY A 852 3.02 -28.86 -11.37
CA GLY A 852 3.99 -28.62 -12.45
C GLY A 852 3.51 -27.64 -13.53
N VAL A 853 4.43 -27.25 -14.43
CA VAL A 853 4.12 -26.42 -15.61
C VAL A 853 3.53 -27.29 -16.70
N ILE A 854 2.41 -26.86 -17.29
CA ILE A 854 1.79 -27.49 -18.44
C ILE A 854 2.62 -27.18 -19.68
N VAL A 855 3.22 -28.21 -20.27
CA VAL A 855 4.13 -28.11 -21.42
C VAL A 855 3.49 -28.57 -22.75
N ARG A 856 2.25 -29.09 -22.72
CA ARG A 856 1.42 -29.44 -23.91
C ARG A 856 -0.07 -29.25 -23.62
N ASP A 857 -0.85 -28.83 -24.63
CA ASP A 857 -2.31 -28.62 -24.52
C ASP A 857 -3.09 -29.95 -24.43
N GLU A 858 -4.27 -29.91 -23.80
CA GLU A 858 -5.17 -31.06 -23.58
C GLU A 858 -5.60 -31.80 -24.86
N SER A 859 -5.52 -31.17 -26.03
CA SER A 859 -5.97 -31.76 -27.30
C SER A 859 -5.15 -32.97 -27.76
N ASP A 860 -3.92 -33.14 -27.27
CA ASP A 860 -3.05 -34.29 -27.60
C ASP A 860 -3.11 -35.44 -26.57
N LEU A 861 -3.63 -35.20 -25.35
CA LEU A 861 -3.70 -36.21 -24.28
C LEU A 861 -4.88 -37.18 -24.43
N LEU A 862 -5.93 -36.81 -25.18
CA LEU A 862 -7.10 -37.67 -25.43
C LEU A 862 -6.83 -38.84 -26.41
N LYS A 863 -5.60 -39.01 -26.92
CA LYS A 863 -5.24 -40.12 -27.83
C LYS A 863 -4.34 -41.21 -27.25
N GLY A 864 -4.01 -41.19 -25.96
CA GLY A 864 -3.22 -42.28 -25.40
C GLY A 864 -3.12 -42.26 -23.88
N ARG A 865 -4.04 -43.00 -23.24
CA ARG A 865 -4.05 -43.47 -21.84
C ARG A 865 -3.69 -42.48 -20.75
#